data_AF-A0A1S9DWX7-F1
#
_entry.id   AF-A0A1S9DWX7-F1
#
_cell.length_a   1.000
_cell.length_b   1.000
_cell.length_c   1.000
_cell.angle_alpha   90.00
_cell.angle_beta   90.00
_cell.angle_gamma   90.00
#
_symmetry.space_group_name_H-M   'P 1'
#
loop_
_entity.id
_entity.type
_entity.pdbx_description
1 polymer ?
#
loop_
_entity_poly.entity_id
_entity_poly.type
_entity_poly.pdbx_seq_one_letter_code
_entity_poly.pdbx_strand_id
1 'polypeptide(L)'
;MPITNRQAIYANTPSPAIDPSLSNGTFKISTTTISDNVPDDKVLVRVHYLSLDPAMRQWLTAKRSYIAPVERGSVMRGQSIAQVIGVGSNLKTQYKAGDWVIAYSGWQEYALLGQKEAQKVVIPPGCRPTDAMSVLGMTGLTAYFGMTEVGQPKPGDTVVVSGAAGATGMVAGQIAKIKGAKRVVGLAGSAEKCAFLRNELGFDAAINYKDKDWKKQLKDATPEYIDVFFDNTGGEILDACLARAARDARFAICGAISQYNSAKPQGPASFMTVISQRVTMKGFIVFDYAKKYPIALKDLSEWLTQGKIKRKEHIVPGGLEAAPQGLVDLYGGVNTGKMMVEVAPVSEAIGAKAKLLSYSALQKPFLVYPRAQFSTSASNCFTTTTFRNVSEAIKMEAKASNENFKLENLFNVKGKVALITGGGSGIGLMATQALAVNGAKVYITGRTGEKLDRVAELYNKNIQGEIIPITSDITDKSSVDKLVQEISSREKYLSILINNAGISSSTQTTEKEDPKELRKELFESSALDPKEWDDVYRTNVTQLFMTTTAFLPLLQKGSEQEKGWSSTVINISSISGIVKVSQHHFAYNASKAAAIHLTKMLAHEVASSGLRIRVNNIAPGVFPSEMTAGESDEKQKSEIPKEKYEGKVPAARPGKDEDMANAVLFSTTNQYLNGQTIVVDGGYVLAAGTV
;
A
#
# COMPACT_ATOMS: atom_id res chain seq x y z
N MET A 1 31.57 18.93 -24.25
CA MET A 1 32.55 17.82 -24.18
C MET A 1 32.01 16.81 -23.20
N PRO A 2 32.04 15.50 -23.53
CA PRO A 2 31.43 14.46 -22.70
C PRO A 2 31.80 14.62 -21.22
N ILE A 3 30.81 14.56 -20.34
CA ILE A 3 30.95 14.85 -18.92
C ILE A 3 31.44 13.58 -18.21
N THR A 4 32.60 13.67 -17.57
CA THR A 4 33.07 12.64 -16.63
C THR A 4 32.12 12.58 -15.44
N ASN A 5 31.58 11.40 -15.14
CA ASN A 5 30.63 11.18 -14.06
C ASN A 5 31.11 10.05 -13.14
N ARG A 6 31.36 10.38 -11.87
CA ARG A 6 31.70 9.38 -10.85
C ARG A 6 30.43 8.88 -10.17
N GLN A 7 30.39 7.57 -9.95
CA GLN A 7 29.25 6.84 -9.38
C GLN A 7 29.72 5.92 -8.26
N ALA A 8 28.97 5.83 -7.17
CA ALA A 8 29.18 4.82 -6.16
C ALA A 8 28.33 3.58 -6.49
N ILE A 9 29.00 2.50 -6.84
CA ILE A 9 28.39 1.24 -7.24
C ILE A 9 28.28 0.31 -6.02
N TYR A 10 27.12 -0.32 -5.86
CA TYR A 10 26.94 -1.37 -4.86
C TYR A 10 27.75 -2.61 -5.25
N ALA A 11 28.84 -2.89 -4.54
CA ALA A 11 29.81 -3.91 -4.90
C ALA A 11 29.59 -5.23 -4.15
N ASN A 12 29.59 -5.17 -2.82
CA ASN A 12 29.59 -6.35 -1.96
C ASN A 12 28.47 -6.28 -0.91
N THR A 13 27.81 -7.41 -0.67
CA THR A 13 26.71 -7.47 0.31
C THR A 13 27.21 -7.23 1.74
N PRO A 14 26.61 -6.30 2.49
CA PRO A 14 27.03 -6.02 3.86
C PRO A 14 26.70 -7.18 4.81
N SER A 15 27.68 -7.63 5.61
CA SER A 15 27.52 -8.68 6.63
C SER A 15 28.49 -8.46 7.81
N PRO A 16 28.03 -8.14 9.04
CA PRO A 16 26.68 -7.75 9.44
C PRO A 16 26.36 -6.26 9.15
N ALA A 17 27.38 -5.43 8.94
CA ALA A 17 27.28 -3.99 8.75
C ALA A 17 27.84 -3.55 7.39
N ILE A 18 27.65 -2.27 7.05
CA ILE A 18 28.24 -1.64 5.88
C ILE A 18 29.73 -1.46 6.12
N ASP A 19 30.54 -1.91 5.17
CA ASP A 19 31.97 -1.60 5.09
C ASP A 19 32.14 -0.36 4.20
N PRO A 20 32.59 0.79 4.77
CA PRO A 20 32.72 2.04 4.03
C PRO A 20 33.94 2.07 3.10
N SER A 21 34.83 1.07 3.15
CA SER A 21 36.00 0.96 2.27
C SER A 21 35.59 1.00 0.80
N LEU A 22 36.23 1.89 0.02
CA LEU A 22 36.00 2.01 -1.42
C LEU A 22 36.81 1.02 -2.27
N SER A 23 37.80 0.34 -1.68
CA SER A 23 38.67 -0.61 -2.39
C SER A 23 38.10 -2.03 -2.41
N ASN A 24 37.52 -2.46 -1.29
CA ASN A 24 37.00 -3.83 -1.10
C ASN A 24 35.69 -3.88 -0.30
N GLY A 25 35.13 -2.75 0.12
CA GLY A 25 33.96 -2.70 0.99
C GLY A 25 32.63 -2.85 0.25
N THR A 26 31.57 -2.32 0.85
CA THR A 26 30.19 -2.45 0.34
C THR A 26 29.99 -1.69 -0.98
N PHE A 27 30.74 -0.60 -1.17
CA PHE A 27 30.65 0.25 -2.35
C PHE A 27 32.01 0.41 -3.01
N LYS A 28 32.02 0.70 -4.32
CA LYS A 28 33.21 1.12 -5.05
C LYS A 28 32.90 2.34 -5.92
N ILE A 29 33.88 3.19 -6.16
CA ILE A 29 33.74 4.27 -7.13
C ILE A 29 33.99 3.76 -8.54
N SER A 30 33.11 4.12 -9.47
CA SER A 30 33.25 3.88 -10.90
C SER A 30 33.16 5.20 -11.64
N THR A 31 33.97 5.38 -12.67
CA THR A 31 33.93 6.54 -13.55
C THR A 31 33.29 6.14 -14.87
N THR A 32 32.30 6.91 -15.28
CA THR A 32 31.60 6.77 -16.57
C THR A 32 31.61 8.11 -17.29
N THR A 33 31.15 8.12 -18.54
CA THR A 33 31.03 9.34 -19.33
C THR A 33 29.59 9.54 -19.75
N ILE A 34 29.06 10.74 -19.58
CA ILE A 34 27.74 11.14 -20.07
C ILE A 34 27.92 12.00 -21.32
N SER A 35 27.18 11.68 -22.37
CA SER A 35 27.16 12.49 -23.60
C SER A 35 26.67 13.91 -23.32
N ASP A 36 27.23 14.90 -24.02
CA ASP A 36 26.70 16.27 -24.01
C ASP A 36 25.30 16.39 -24.60
N ASN A 37 24.93 15.45 -25.47
CA ASN A 37 23.63 15.43 -26.10
C ASN A 37 22.61 14.84 -25.12
N VAL A 38 21.81 15.70 -24.49
CA VAL A 38 20.74 15.28 -23.57
C VAL A 38 19.58 14.71 -24.40
N PRO A 39 19.20 13.43 -24.22
CA PRO A 39 18.07 12.83 -24.93
C PRO A 39 16.79 13.64 -24.74
N ASP A 40 15.92 13.64 -25.75
CA ASP A 40 14.75 14.53 -25.81
C ASP A 40 13.81 14.41 -24.61
N ASP A 41 13.68 13.19 -24.06
CA ASP A 41 12.82 12.84 -22.92
C ASP A 41 13.54 12.88 -21.55
N LYS A 42 14.76 13.41 -21.49
CA LYS A 42 15.60 13.44 -20.28
C LYS A 42 16.02 14.85 -19.90
N VAL A 43 16.37 15.01 -18.62
CA VAL A 43 17.14 16.13 -18.10
C VAL A 43 18.48 15.63 -17.60
N LEU A 44 19.52 16.41 -17.82
CA LEU A 44 20.83 16.21 -17.21
C LEU A 44 20.92 17.08 -15.97
N VAL A 45 21.25 16.46 -14.83
CA VAL A 45 21.36 17.16 -13.53
C VAL A 45 22.75 17.04 -12.93
N ARG A 46 23.19 18.09 -12.22
CA ARG A 46 24.35 18.10 -11.32
C ARG A 46 23.87 17.87 -9.89
N VAL A 47 24.38 16.84 -9.23
CA VAL A 47 24.08 16.54 -7.83
C VAL A 47 24.89 17.45 -6.91
N HIS A 48 24.21 18.15 -5.99
CA HIS A 48 24.84 19.00 -4.98
C HIS A 48 24.87 18.33 -3.61
N TYR A 49 23.75 17.75 -3.20
CA TYR A 49 23.63 17.06 -1.92
C TYR A 49 22.98 15.70 -2.08
N LEU A 50 23.63 14.65 -1.60
CA LEU A 50 23.04 13.31 -1.49
C LEU A 50 22.39 13.13 -0.13
N SER A 51 21.16 12.63 -0.10
CA SER A 51 20.49 12.20 1.12
C SER A 51 21.08 10.89 1.62
N LEU A 52 21.33 10.79 2.93
CA LEU A 52 21.62 9.52 3.59
C LEU A 52 20.46 9.13 4.50
N ASP A 53 19.90 7.95 4.30
CA ASP A 53 18.67 7.51 4.95
C ASP A 53 18.81 6.11 5.58
N PRO A 54 18.25 5.87 6.77
CA PRO A 54 18.35 4.57 7.44
C PRO A 54 17.75 3.41 6.62
N ALA A 55 16.76 3.70 5.77
CA ALA A 55 16.14 2.71 4.90
C ALA A 55 17.12 2.11 3.88
N MET A 56 18.23 2.81 3.58
CA MET A 56 19.26 2.34 2.65
C MET A 56 19.84 0.98 3.05
N ARG A 57 19.97 0.68 4.35
CA ARG A 57 20.46 -0.63 4.80
C ARG A 57 19.58 -1.79 4.35
N GLN A 58 18.25 -1.57 4.31
CA GLN A 58 17.28 -2.58 3.91
C GLN A 58 17.31 -2.81 2.39
N TRP A 59 17.64 -1.78 1.61
CA TRP A 59 17.76 -1.91 0.15
C TRP A 59 18.97 -2.75 -0.27
N LEU A 60 19.99 -2.86 0.58
CA LEU A 60 21.19 -3.67 0.31
C LEU A 60 21.01 -5.16 0.61
N THR A 61 19.89 -5.57 1.20
CA THR A 61 19.61 -6.99 1.50
C THR A 61 18.50 -7.52 0.61
N ALA A 62 18.68 -8.72 0.06
CA ALA A 62 17.65 -9.44 -0.70
C ALA A 62 16.57 -10.04 0.22
N LYS A 63 15.92 -9.20 1.03
CA LYS A 63 14.80 -9.56 1.91
C LYS A 63 13.54 -8.81 1.47
N ARG A 64 12.37 -9.34 1.81
CA ARG A 64 11.06 -8.72 1.55
C ARG A 64 11.06 -7.29 2.12
N SER A 65 10.79 -6.31 1.27
CA SER A 65 10.76 -4.88 1.57
C SER A 65 9.66 -4.23 0.72
N TYR A 66 9.14 -3.08 1.17
CA TYR A 66 8.16 -2.29 0.39
C TYR A 66 8.79 -1.55 -0.79
N ILE A 67 10.13 -1.56 -0.88
CA ILE A 67 10.93 -1.11 -2.03
C ILE A 67 11.83 -2.27 -2.46
N ALA A 68 11.93 -2.51 -3.76
CA ALA A 68 12.81 -3.54 -4.33
C ALA A 68 14.28 -3.33 -3.92
N PRO A 69 15.07 -4.39 -3.65
CA PRO A 69 16.49 -4.25 -3.34
C PRO A 69 17.29 -3.54 -4.45
N VAL A 70 18.46 -3.00 -4.10
CA VAL A 70 19.44 -2.52 -5.07
C VAL A 70 20.20 -3.72 -5.61
N GLU A 71 20.27 -3.83 -6.92
CA GLU A 71 21.04 -4.89 -7.58
C GLU A 71 22.55 -4.65 -7.42
N ARG A 72 23.29 -5.70 -7.10
CA ARG A 72 24.76 -5.63 -7.09
C ARG A 72 25.28 -5.26 -8.47
N GLY A 73 26.28 -4.41 -8.53
CA GLY A 73 26.81 -3.83 -9.76
C GLY A 73 26.08 -2.58 -10.24
N SER A 74 24.96 -2.20 -9.62
CA SER A 74 24.24 -0.96 -9.95
C SER A 74 24.69 0.22 -9.09
N VAL A 75 24.40 1.44 -9.56
CA VAL A 75 24.56 2.68 -8.76
C VAL A 75 23.73 2.57 -7.48
N MET A 76 24.32 2.90 -6.33
CA MET A 76 23.61 2.89 -5.06
C MET A 76 22.40 3.84 -5.15
N ARG A 77 21.21 3.32 -4.83
CA ARG A 77 19.98 4.11 -4.86
C ARG A 77 20.02 5.21 -3.79
N GLY A 78 19.56 6.40 -4.16
CA GLY A 78 19.50 7.55 -3.27
C GLY A 78 18.78 8.73 -3.94
N GLN A 79 18.27 9.63 -3.11
CA GLN A 79 17.75 10.92 -3.54
C GLN A 79 18.79 12.01 -3.35
N SER A 80 18.69 13.05 -4.19
CA SER A 80 19.55 14.23 -4.10
C SER A 80 18.78 15.53 -4.29
N ILE A 81 19.37 16.61 -3.78
CA ILE A 81 19.13 17.95 -4.30
C ILE A 81 20.11 18.14 -5.43
N ALA A 82 19.57 18.38 -6.62
CA ALA A 82 20.32 18.54 -7.84
C ALA A 82 19.82 19.76 -8.62
N GLN A 83 20.67 20.25 -9.52
CA GLN A 83 20.32 21.33 -10.42
C GLN A 83 20.30 20.82 -11.86
N VAL A 84 19.29 21.22 -12.62
CA VAL A 84 19.22 20.94 -14.05
C VAL A 84 20.31 21.74 -14.76
N ILE A 85 21.17 21.05 -15.52
CA ILE A 85 22.25 21.67 -16.32
C ILE A 85 22.03 21.48 -17.82
N GLY A 86 21.19 20.53 -18.23
CA GLY A 86 20.79 20.30 -19.62
C GLY A 86 19.38 19.73 -19.72
N VAL A 87 18.67 20.06 -20.80
CA VAL A 87 17.25 19.71 -20.98
C VAL A 87 17.02 19.21 -22.41
N GLY A 88 16.51 17.99 -22.52
CA GLY A 88 16.04 17.42 -23.78
C GLY A 88 14.90 18.22 -24.38
N SER A 89 14.76 18.20 -25.71
CA SER A 89 13.84 19.07 -26.42
C SER A 89 12.38 18.96 -25.95
N ASN A 90 11.91 17.75 -25.61
CA ASN A 90 10.52 17.51 -25.18
C ASN A 90 10.22 17.99 -23.75
N LEU A 91 11.25 18.31 -22.96
CA LEU A 91 11.10 18.72 -21.56
C LEU A 91 11.33 20.21 -21.32
N LYS A 92 11.65 21.00 -22.37
CA LYS A 92 11.95 22.44 -22.29
C LYS A 92 10.79 23.30 -21.78
N THR A 93 9.55 22.84 -21.89
CA THR A 93 8.38 23.55 -21.35
C THR A 93 8.24 23.40 -19.84
N GLN A 94 8.88 22.39 -19.24
CA GLN A 94 8.75 22.05 -17.82
C GLN A 94 10.02 22.42 -17.02
N TYR A 95 11.18 22.22 -17.62
CA TYR A 95 12.49 22.45 -17.01
C TYR A 95 13.31 23.46 -17.81
N LYS A 96 14.16 24.18 -17.09
CA LYS A 96 15.24 24.98 -17.65
C LYS A 96 16.52 24.76 -16.85
N ALA A 97 17.66 25.04 -17.48
CA ALA A 97 18.94 25.07 -16.78
C ALA A 97 18.86 26.01 -15.57
N GLY A 98 19.40 25.57 -14.43
CA GLY A 98 19.34 26.27 -13.16
C GLY A 98 18.17 25.89 -12.24
N ASP A 99 17.16 25.18 -12.74
CA ASP A 99 16.06 24.69 -11.89
C ASP A 99 16.58 23.70 -10.83
N TRP A 100 16.12 23.88 -9.58
CA TRP A 100 16.36 22.92 -8.51
C TRP A 100 15.36 21.77 -8.56
N VAL A 101 15.85 20.55 -8.36
CA VAL A 101 15.03 19.33 -8.34
C VAL A 101 15.40 18.45 -7.15
N ILE A 102 14.41 17.70 -6.64
CA ILE A 102 14.66 16.44 -5.94
C ILE A 102 14.85 15.39 -7.03
N ALA A 103 16.05 14.84 -7.11
CA ALA A 103 16.44 13.88 -8.12
C ALA A 103 16.57 12.48 -7.52
N TYR A 104 15.99 11.48 -8.17
CA TYR A 104 16.28 10.06 -7.93
C TYR A 104 17.58 9.67 -8.64
N SER A 105 18.66 10.40 -8.37
CA SER A 105 19.94 10.26 -9.06
C SER A 105 20.67 8.99 -8.70
N GLY A 106 20.42 8.39 -7.53
CA GLY A 106 21.42 7.51 -6.94
C GLY A 106 22.68 8.27 -6.50
N TRP A 107 23.66 7.54 -5.98
CA TRP A 107 24.94 8.09 -5.54
C TRP A 107 25.86 8.30 -6.73
N GLN A 108 25.77 9.48 -7.34
CA GLN A 108 26.63 9.91 -8.44
C GLN A 108 26.69 11.42 -8.54
N GLU A 109 27.66 11.93 -9.31
CA GLU A 109 27.91 13.37 -9.49
C GLU A 109 26.94 14.05 -10.47
N TYR A 110 26.54 13.31 -11.51
CA TYR A 110 25.62 13.73 -12.55
C TYR A 110 24.64 12.59 -12.86
N ALA A 111 23.44 12.92 -13.33
CA ALA A 111 22.49 11.90 -13.76
C ALA A 111 21.63 12.36 -14.94
N LEU A 112 21.30 11.44 -15.84
CA LEU A 112 20.27 11.60 -16.86
C LEU A 112 18.96 11.03 -16.33
N LEU A 113 17.96 11.89 -16.15
CA LEU A 113 16.73 11.56 -15.45
C LEU A 113 15.51 11.84 -16.33
N GLY A 114 14.53 10.95 -16.32
CA GLY A 114 13.21 11.22 -16.88
C GLY A 114 12.39 12.13 -15.98
N GLN A 115 11.25 12.60 -16.50
CA GLN A 115 10.33 13.51 -15.79
C GLN A 115 9.91 12.97 -14.41
N LYS A 116 9.68 11.65 -14.27
CA LYS A 116 9.28 11.01 -13.01
C LYS A 116 10.42 10.91 -11.99
N GLU A 117 11.67 11.04 -12.44
CA GLU A 117 12.88 10.89 -11.62
C GLU A 117 13.45 12.25 -11.18
N ALA A 118 12.98 13.35 -11.75
CA ALA A 118 13.40 14.72 -11.43
C ALA A 118 12.20 15.59 -11.04
N GLN A 119 11.91 15.72 -9.75
CA GLN A 119 10.80 16.53 -9.28
C GLN A 119 11.25 17.98 -9.04
N LYS A 120 10.67 18.93 -9.77
CA LYS A 120 10.97 20.37 -9.61
C LYS A 120 10.60 20.86 -8.22
N VAL A 121 11.52 21.60 -7.61
CA VAL A 121 11.37 22.18 -6.27
C VAL A 121 11.13 23.67 -6.38
N VAL A 122 10.06 24.14 -5.73
CA VAL A 122 9.86 25.57 -5.47
C VAL A 122 10.34 25.83 -4.05
N ILE A 123 11.34 26.70 -3.91
CA ILE A 123 11.93 27.05 -2.62
C ILE A 123 11.13 28.23 -2.04
N PRO A 124 10.41 28.05 -0.92
CA PRO A 124 9.69 29.17 -0.29
C PRO A 124 10.65 30.28 0.16
N PRO A 125 10.20 31.54 0.28
CA PRO A 125 11.01 32.62 0.86
C PRO A 125 11.55 32.23 2.25
N GLY A 126 12.85 32.43 2.49
CA GLY A 126 13.51 32.04 3.74
C GLY A 126 13.90 30.56 3.85
N CYS A 127 13.61 29.76 2.81
CA CYS A 127 14.04 28.37 2.71
C CYS A 127 15.26 28.20 1.80
N ARG A 128 15.88 27.03 1.89
CA ARG A 128 17.05 26.60 1.14
C ARG A 128 16.67 25.38 0.29
N PRO A 129 17.39 25.09 -0.80
CA PRO A 129 17.15 23.87 -1.59
C PRO A 129 17.15 22.60 -0.74
N THR A 130 18.06 22.50 0.25
CA THR A 130 18.18 21.35 1.16
C THR A 130 16.95 21.11 2.03
N ASP A 131 16.12 22.13 2.26
CA ASP A 131 14.88 21.98 3.03
C ASP A 131 13.90 21.01 2.33
N ALA A 132 13.95 20.93 0.99
CA ALA A 132 13.13 20.01 0.19
C ALA A 132 13.52 18.53 0.34
N MET A 133 14.71 18.23 0.88
CA MET A 133 15.09 16.87 1.31
C MET A 133 14.99 16.65 2.83
N SER A 134 14.67 17.71 3.58
CA SER A 134 14.57 17.73 5.03
C SER A 134 13.10 17.89 5.44
N VAL A 135 12.77 18.98 6.13
CA VAL A 135 11.43 19.28 6.65
C VAL A 135 10.35 19.43 5.55
N LEU A 136 10.70 19.85 4.32
CA LEU A 136 9.77 19.94 3.19
C LEU A 136 9.86 18.72 2.26
N GLY A 137 10.56 17.67 2.69
CA GLY A 137 10.74 16.43 1.95
C GLY A 137 10.09 15.22 2.61
N MET A 138 10.50 14.04 2.16
CA MET A 138 10.02 12.75 2.67
C MET A 138 10.17 12.63 4.19
N THR A 139 11.25 13.17 4.76
CA THR A 139 11.48 13.18 6.22
C THR A 139 10.39 13.96 6.97
N GLY A 140 10.09 15.19 6.53
CA GLY A 140 9.03 15.99 7.13
C GLY A 140 7.65 15.39 6.93
N LEU A 141 7.38 14.82 5.75
CA LEU A 141 6.13 14.11 5.46
C LEU A 141 5.93 12.89 6.35
N THR A 142 6.97 12.09 6.58
CA THR A 142 6.94 10.95 7.51
C THR A 142 6.61 11.40 8.93
N ALA A 143 7.25 12.46 9.41
CA ALA A 143 6.95 13.03 10.72
C ALA A 143 5.50 13.55 10.79
N TYR A 144 5.05 14.24 9.74
CA TYR A 144 3.71 14.77 9.64
C TYR A 144 2.67 13.66 9.73
N PHE A 145 2.67 12.67 8.83
CA PHE A 145 1.64 11.64 8.84
C PHE A 145 1.76 10.68 10.04
N GLY A 146 2.97 10.38 10.50
CA GLY A 146 3.13 9.59 11.71
C GLY A 146 2.55 10.30 12.94
N MET A 147 2.56 11.63 13.00
CA MET A 147 1.88 12.38 14.06
C MET A 147 0.40 12.61 13.77
N THR A 148 -0.01 13.00 12.56
CA THR A 148 -1.39 13.42 12.28
C THR A 148 -2.34 12.28 11.97
N GLU A 149 -1.85 11.17 11.42
CA GLU A 149 -2.69 10.04 11.00
C GLU A 149 -2.56 8.85 11.94
N VAL A 150 -1.38 8.65 12.54
CA VAL A 150 -1.09 7.48 13.38
C VAL A 150 -1.11 7.85 14.87
N GLY A 151 -0.20 8.72 15.31
CA GLY A 151 -0.08 9.09 16.73
C GLY A 151 -1.25 9.93 17.24
N GLN A 152 -1.80 10.80 16.38
CA GLN A 152 -2.93 11.68 16.66
C GLN A 152 -2.86 12.34 18.05
N PRO A 153 -1.79 13.13 18.33
CA PRO A 153 -1.63 13.76 19.64
C PRO A 153 -2.77 14.74 19.91
N LYS A 154 -3.25 14.75 21.15
CA LYS A 154 -4.35 15.57 21.64
C LYS A 154 -3.89 16.48 22.77
N PRO A 155 -4.62 17.58 23.05
CA PRO A 155 -4.48 18.32 24.29
C PRO A 155 -4.57 17.38 25.50
N GLY A 156 -3.55 17.42 26.36
CA GLY A 156 -3.44 16.53 27.52
C GLY A 156 -2.43 15.40 27.34
N ASP A 157 -2.14 14.97 26.11
CA ASP A 157 -1.26 13.82 25.85
C ASP A 157 0.19 14.08 26.27
N THR A 158 0.83 13.05 26.83
CA THR A 158 2.28 12.91 26.92
C THR A 158 2.80 12.15 25.70
N VAL A 159 3.62 12.82 24.90
CA VAL A 159 4.20 12.31 23.66
C VAL A 159 5.68 12.01 23.88
N VAL A 160 6.12 10.81 23.50
CA VAL A 160 7.53 10.43 23.49
C VAL A 160 8.00 10.22 22.05
N VAL A 161 9.21 10.70 21.73
CA VAL A 161 9.81 10.51 20.40
C VAL A 161 11.19 9.86 20.55
N SER A 162 11.41 8.72 19.91
CA SER A 162 12.74 8.11 19.85
C SER A 162 13.56 8.64 18.68
N GLY A 163 14.88 8.67 18.80
CA GLY A 163 15.75 9.31 17.80
C GLY A 163 15.41 10.78 17.59
N ALA A 164 14.98 11.48 18.65
CA ALA A 164 14.32 12.79 18.56
C ALA A 164 15.22 13.89 17.98
N ALA A 165 16.55 13.79 18.14
CA ALA A 165 17.50 14.73 17.53
C ALA A 165 17.84 14.40 16.06
N GLY A 166 17.28 13.32 15.49
CA GLY A 166 17.40 12.95 14.08
C GLY A 166 16.41 13.69 13.19
N ALA A 167 16.54 13.49 11.88
CA ALA A 167 15.82 14.24 10.85
C ALA A 167 14.28 14.16 11.01
N THR A 168 13.72 12.96 11.16
CA THR A 168 12.26 12.76 11.32
C THR A 168 11.82 13.12 12.75
N GLY A 169 12.56 12.65 13.76
CA GLY A 169 12.19 12.81 15.16
C GLY A 169 12.05 14.27 15.60
N MET A 170 12.93 15.15 15.11
CA MET A 170 12.89 16.57 15.50
C MET A 170 11.64 17.28 14.98
N VAL A 171 11.20 16.91 13.78
CA VAL A 171 9.99 17.44 13.17
C VAL A 171 8.78 16.87 13.88
N ALA A 172 8.78 15.56 14.17
CA ALA A 172 7.67 14.88 14.83
C ALA A 172 7.36 15.47 16.21
N GLY A 173 8.38 15.70 17.05
CA GLY A 173 8.16 16.30 18.38
C GLY A 173 7.67 17.75 18.31
N GLN A 174 8.14 18.54 17.35
CA GLN A 174 7.61 19.91 17.15
C GLN A 174 6.16 19.88 16.65
N ILE A 175 5.81 18.95 15.76
CA ILE A 175 4.41 18.75 15.33
C ILE A 175 3.54 18.35 16.53
N ALA A 176 4.01 17.49 17.43
CA ALA A 176 3.29 17.15 18.65
C ALA A 176 2.99 18.40 19.50
N LYS A 177 3.96 19.32 19.67
CA LYS A 177 3.71 20.62 20.34
C LYS A 177 2.67 21.45 19.59
N ILE A 178 2.77 21.55 18.26
CA ILE A 178 1.83 22.30 17.43
C ILE A 178 0.40 21.74 17.53
N LYS A 179 0.26 20.42 17.68
CA LYS A 179 -1.04 19.74 17.88
C LYS A 179 -1.54 19.78 19.32
N GLY A 180 -0.81 20.45 20.22
CA GLY A 180 -1.27 20.75 21.57
C GLY A 180 -0.92 19.68 22.61
N ALA A 181 0.03 18.78 22.34
CA ALA A 181 0.51 17.84 23.34
C ALA A 181 0.92 18.57 24.63
N LYS A 182 0.46 18.07 25.78
CA LYS A 182 0.75 18.65 27.10
C LYS A 182 2.24 18.59 27.39
N ARG A 183 2.86 17.46 27.04
CA ARG A 183 4.28 17.20 27.28
C ARG A 183 4.88 16.42 26.10
N VAL A 184 6.06 16.84 25.65
CA VAL A 184 6.85 16.15 24.63
C VAL A 184 8.23 15.82 25.18
N VAL A 185 8.56 14.53 25.21
CA VAL A 185 9.82 13.98 25.70
C VAL A 185 10.62 13.37 24.54
N GLY A 186 11.89 13.76 24.41
CA GLY A 186 12.77 13.26 23.36
C GLY A 186 13.82 12.27 23.90
N LEU A 187 14.03 11.16 23.20
CA LEU A 187 15.16 10.26 23.46
C LEU A 187 16.25 10.49 22.41
N ALA A 188 17.47 10.76 22.86
CA ALA A 188 18.63 10.99 21.98
C ALA A 188 19.91 10.34 22.53
N GLY A 189 20.97 10.28 21.71
CA GLY A 189 22.19 9.50 22.01
C GLY A 189 23.39 10.28 22.54
N SER A 190 23.20 11.55 22.95
CA SER A 190 24.22 12.36 23.62
C SER A 190 23.61 13.51 24.43
N ALA A 191 24.38 14.08 25.36
CA ALA A 191 23.95 15.22 26.17
C ALA A 191 23.70 16.48 25.32
N GLU A 192 24.54 16.73 24.31
CA GLU A 192 24.44 17.87 23.39
C GLU A 192 23.15 17.79 22.57
N LYS A 193 22.79 16.58 22.13
CA LYS A 193 21.52 16.34 21.43
C LYS A 193 20.32 16.56 22.35
N CYS A 194 20.41 16.18 23.61
CA CYS A 194 19.35 16.43 24.60
C CYS A 194 19.23 17.93 24.93
N ALA A 195 20.35 18.66 24.98
CA ALA A 195 20.35 20.11 25.14
C ALA A 195 19.72 20.80 23.91
N PHE A 196 20.08 20.37 22.69
CA PHE A 196 19.48 20.86 21.45
C PHE A 196 17.95 20.69 21.42
N LEU A 197 17.44 19.52 21.82
CA LEU A 197 16.01 19.25 21.87
C LEU A 197 15.25 20.20 22.81
N ARG A 198 15.79 20.43 24.01
CA ARG A 198 15.16 21.31 25.00
C ARG A 198 15.31 22.78 24.64
N ASN A 199 16.54 23.21 24.42
CA ASN A 199 16.90 24.62 24.33
C ASN A 199 16.53 25.23 22.97
N GLU A 200 16.65 24.46 21.89
CA GLU A 200 16.36 24.97 20.55
C GLU A 200 14.97 24.57 20.05
N LEU A 201 14.56 23.32 20.27
CA LEU A 201 13.32 22.78 19.67
C LEU A 201 12.10 22.81 20.60
N GLY A 202 12.28 23.18 21.88
CA GLY A 202 11.16 23.36 22.82
C GLY A 202 10.54 22.06 23.34
N PHE A 203 11.31 20.95 23.36
CA PHE A 203 10.90 19.74 24.06
C PHE A 203 10.87 19.99 25.57
N ASP A 204 9.88 19.44 26.27
CA ASP A 204 9.71 19.64 27.71
C ASP A 204 10.73 18.84 28.52
N ALA A 205 11.17 17.69 27.99
CA ALA A 205 12.28 16.91 28.53
C ALA A 205 13.05 16.21 27.40
N ALA A 206 14.32 15.92 27.64
CA ALA A 206 15.13 15.10 26.75
C ALA A 206 16.06 14.21 27.55
N ILE A 207 16.12 12.93 27.20
CA ILE A 207 16.84 11.89 27.93
C ILE A 207 17.88 11.29 27.00
N ASN A 208 19.10 11.15 27.52
CA ASN A 208 20.16 10.44 26.83
C ASN A 208 20.00 8.94 27.10
N TYR A 209 19.60 8.16 26.09
CA TYR A 209 19.38 6.71 26.27
C TYR A 209 20.67 5.92 26.57
N LYS A 210 21.83 6.57 26.50
CA LYS A 210 23.13 5.98 26.87
C LYS A 210 23.49 6.16 28.34
N ASP A 211 22.76 6.98 29.09
CA ASP A 211 23.00 7.17 30.53
C ASP A 211 22.61 5.89 31.30
N LYS A 212 23.34 5.54 32.36
CA LYS A 212 23.09 4.28 33.10
C LYS A 212 21.66 4.18 33.66
N ASP A 213 21.05 5.32 34.00
CA ASP A 213 19.73 5.41 34.62
C ASP A 213 18.65 5.97 33.67
N TRP A 214 18.88 5.96 32.35
CA TRP A 214 17.96 6.56 31.38
C TRP A 214 16.51 6.07 31.47
N LYS A 215 16.28 4.80 31.86
CA LYS A 215 14.92 4.25 32.07
C LYS A 215 14.22 4.88 33.28
N LYS A 216 14.97 5.19 34.33
CA LYS A 216 14.47 5.95 35.48
C LYS A 216 14.15 7.38 35.05
N GLN A 217 15.05 8.03 34.32
CA GLN A 217 14.80 9.37 33.76
C GLN A 217 13.55 9.38 32.85
N LEU A 218 13.32 8.33 32.05
CA LEU A 218 12.10 8.18 31.25
C LEU A 218 10.85 8.09 32.11
N LYS A 219 10.87 7.28 33.16
CA LYS A 219 9.76 7.20 34.12
C LYS A 219 9.48 8.56 34.76
N ASP A 220 10.51 9.25 35.22
CA ASP A 220 10.40 10.55 35.89
C ASP A 220 9.89 11.64 34.93
N ALA A 221 10.27 11.57 33.65
CA ALA A 221 9.76 12.45 32.61
C ALA A 221 8.35 12.09 32.11
N THR A 222 7.83 10.90 32.43
CA THR A 222 6.51 10.40 32.00
C THR A 222 5.65 9.95 33.20
N PRO A 223 5.39 10.84 34.18
CA PRO A 223 4.66 10.47 35.40
C PRO A 223 3.23 9.98 35.11
N GLU A 224 2.61 10.52 34.05
CA GLU A 224 1.27 10.17 33.59
C GLU A 224 1.26 9.09 32.50
N TYR A 225 2.37 8.35 32.35
CA TYR A 225 2.56 7.36 31.27
C TYR A 225 2.64 8.01 29.87
N ILE A 226 2.70 7.20 28.83
CA ILE A 226 2.91 7.63 27.44
C ILE A 226 1.64 7.41 26.64
N ASP A 227 0.99 8.49 26.20
CA ASP A 227 -0.21 8.43 25.35
C ASP A 227 0.13 8.22 23.88
N VAL A 228 1.24 8.82 23.42
CA VAL A 228 1.70 8.71 22.03
C VAL A 228 3.18 8.44 22.01
N PHE A 229 3.60 7.42 21.28
CA PHE A 229 5.02 7.14 21.04
C PHE A 229 5.31 7.15 19.55
N PHE A 230 6.22 8.00 19.11
CA PHE A 230 6.74 7.99 17.74
C PHE A 230 8.09 7.29 17.73
N ASP A 231 8.11 6.06 17.19
CA ASP A 231 9.29 5.20 17.25
C ASP A 231 10.08 5.17 15.94
N ASN A 232 11.31 5.66 15.99
CA ASN A 232 12.32 5.53 14.93
C ASN A 232 13.34 4.40 15.21
N THR A 233 13.39 3.88 16.45
CA THR A 233 14.53 3.11 16.96
C THR A 233 14.26 1.63 17.15
N GLY A 234 13.08 1.24 17.64
CA GLY A 234 12.81 -0.14 18.05
C GLY A 234 13.65 -0.57 19.28
N GLY A 235 13.80 -1.88 19.46
CA GLY A 235 14.67 -2.47 20.48
C GLY A 235 14.35 -2.06 21.91
N GLU A 236 15.40 -1.87 22.73
CA GLU A 236 15.26 -1.57 24.17
C GLU A 236 14.49 -0.27 24.45
N ILE A 237 14.57 0.71 23.55
CA ILE A 237 13.81 1.96 23.66
C ILE A 237 12.31 1.69 23.48
N LEU A 238 11.93 0.89 22.47
CA LEU A 238 10.55 0.48 22.27
C LEU A 238 10.03 -0.29 23.49
N ASP A 239 10.83 -1.20 24.04
CA ASP A 239 10.46 -1.97 25.24
C ASP A 239 10.24 -1.08 26.46
N ALA A 240 11.15 -0.14 26.72
CA ALA A 240 10.99 0.79 27.83
C ALA A 240 9.77 1.70 27.65
N CYS A 241 9.48 2.14 26.42
CA CYS A 241 8.30 2.95 26.14
C CYS A 241 7.00 2.13 26.24
N LEU A 242 7.00 0.88 25.77
CA LEU A 242 5.86 -0.03 25.94
C LEU A 242 5.54 -0.27 27.41
N ALA A 243 6.56 -0.52 28.25
CA ALA A 243 6.38 -0.65 29.71
C ALA A 243 5.85 0.62 30.40
N ARG A 244 5.89 1.77 29.70
CA ARG A 244 5.36 3.07 30.12
C ARG A 244 4.11 3.48 29.35
N ALA A 245 3.52 2.62 28.53
CA ALA A 245 2.32 2.97 27.76
C ALA A 245 1.15 3.30 28.68
N ALA A 246 0.44 4.40 28.38
CA ALA A 246 -0.83 4.73 28.99
C ALA A 246 -1.94 3.81 28.43
N ARG A 247 -3.09 3.79 29.09
CA ARG A 247 -4.29 3.14 28.56
C ARG A 247 -4.68 3.80 27.23
N ASP A 248 -5.00 2.99 26.23
CA ASP A 248 -5.39 3.38 24.87
C ASP A 248 -4.31 4.21 24.13
N ALA A 249 -3.04 3.97 24.47
CA ALA A 249 -1.90 4.65 23.85
C ALA A 249 -1.75 4.31 22.35
N ARG A 250 -1.16 5.24 21.60
CA ARG A 250 -1.01 5.21 20.13
C ARG A 250 0.48 5.25 19.76
N PHE A 251 1.00 4.13 19.31
CA PHE A 251 2.41 3.95 18.99
C PHE A 251 2.58 3.95 17.47
N ALA A 252 3.12 5.06 16.94
CA ALA A 252 3.45 5.23 15.54
C ALA A 252 4.84 4.65 15.26
N ILE A 253 4.87 3.49 14.61
CA ILE A 253 6.11 2.75 14.35
C ILE A 253 6.67 3.18 12.99
N CYS A 254 7.62 4.12 13.01
CA CYS A 254 8.27 4.67 11.81
C CYS A 254 9.46 3.84 11.35
N GLY A 255 10.22 3.26 12.28
CA GLY A 255 11.42 2.50 11.97
C GLY A 255 12.04 1.81 13.17
N ALA A 256 13.05 0.98 12.91
CA ALA A 256 13.76 0.21 13.92
C ALA A 256 15.27 0.29 13.71
N ILE A 257 15.82 1.51 13.60
CA ILE A 257 17.22 1.72 13.19
C ILE A 257 18.22 0.98 14.08
N SER A 258 17.91 0.76 15.37
CA SER A 258 18.77 0.04 16.29
C SER A 258 18.92 -1.45 15.92
N GLN A 259 18.02 -1.99 15.11
CA GLN A 259 17.96 -3.40 14.74
C GLN A 259 18.52 -3.67 13.34
N TYR A 260 18.73 -2.64 12.50
CA TYR A 260 19.02 -2.82 11.07
C TYR A 260 20.38 -3.48 10.77
N ASN A 261 21.37 -3.30 11.66
CA ASN A 261 22.68 -3.96 11.55
C ASN A 261 22.80 -5.19 12.44
N SER A 262 21.73 -5.60 13.15
CA SER A 262 21.75 -6.82 13.96
C SER A 262 21.62 -8.05 13.06
N ALA A 263 22.49 -9.04 13.27
CA ALA A 263 22.36 -10.35 12.64
C ALA A 263 21.09 -11.10 13.08
N LYS A 264 20.60 -10.81 14.30
CA LYS A 264 19.39 -11.40 14.90
C LYS A 264 18.54 -10.29 15.53
N PRO A 265 17.73 -9.56 14.73
CA PRO A 265 16.79 -8.57 15.25
C PRO A 265 15.84 -9.19 16.28
N GLN A 266 15.55 -8.46 17.35
CA GLN A 266 14.65 -8.92 18.42
C GLN A 266 13.33 -8.15 18.39
N GLY A 267 12.23 -8.86 18.67
CA GLY A 267 10.92 -8.25 18.91
C GLY A 267 10.82 -7.66 20.32
N PRO A 268 9.78 -6.87 20.61
CA PRO A 268 9.61 -6.24 21.92
C PRO A 268 9.30 -7.28 23.01
N ALA A 269 10.11 -7.30 24.07
CA ALA A 269 9.88 -8.10 25.27
C ALA A 269 8.63 -7.65 26.05
N SER A 270 8.28 -6.36 26.02
CA SER A 270 7.13 -5.82 26.78
C SER A 270 5.79 -5.92 26.03
N PHE A 271 5.68 -6.84 25.07
CA PHE A 271 4.52 -6.96 24.17
C PHE A 271 3.19 -7.21 24.89
N MET A 272 3.19 -7.89 26.04
CA MET A 272 1.95 -8.11 26.82
C MET A 272 1.28 -6.79 27.26
N THR A 273 2.03 -5.69 27.32
CA THR A 273 1.49 -4.36 27.63
C THR A 273 0.51 -3.85 26.57
N VAL A 274 0.68 -4.31 25.33
CA VAL A 274 -0.26 -4.01 24.23
C VAL A 274 -1.67 -4.46 24.61
N ILE A 275 -1.81 -5.63 25.23
CA ILE A 275 -3.10 -6.17 25.67
C ILE A 275 -3.59 -5.42 26.91
N SER A 276 -2.76 -5.31 27.95
CA SER A 276 -3.20 -4.76 29.24
C SER A 276 -3.57 -3.27 29.16
N GLN A 277 -2.86 -2.51 28.33
CA GLN A 277 -3.12 -1.08 28.11
C GLN A 277 -3.89 -0.79 26.82
N ARG A 278 -4.24 -1.80 26.02
CA ARG A 278 -4.98 -1.63 24.75
C ARG A 278 -4.24 -0.70 23.78
N VAL A 279 -2.92 -0.86 23.72
CA VAL A 279 -2.05 -0.01 22.89
C VAL A 279 -2.34 -0.31 21.42
N THR A 280 -2.58 0.73 20.63
CA THR A 280 -2.54 0.61 19.17
C THR A 280 -1.11 0.82 18.71
N MET A 281 -0.46 -0.25 18.23
CA MET A 281 0.82 -0.16 17.54
C MET A 281 0.60 -0.23 16.04
N LYS A 282 0.95 0.83 15.30
CA LYS A 282 0.72 0.91 13.86
C LYS A 282 1.99 1.34 13.13
N GLY A 283 2.51 0.43 12.31
CA GLY A 283 3.49 0.77 11.29
C GLY A 283 2.85 1.59 10.17
N PHE A 284 3.63 2.47 9.55
CA PHE A 284 3.16 3.28 8.43
C PHE A 284 4.28 3.51 7.42
N ILE A 285 3.92 3.58 6.15
CA ILE A 285 4.81 3.95 5.06
C ILE A 285 4.32 5.26 4.47
N VAL A 286 5.20 6.26 4.40
CA VAL A 286 4.86 7.61 3.96
C VAL A 286 4.18 7.64 2.58
N PHE A 287 4.54 6.72 1.67
CA PHE A 287 3.95 6.60 0.34
C PHE A 287 2.45 6.31 0.33
N ASP A 288 1.92 5.70 1.39
CA ASP A 288 0.47 5.43 1.53
C ASP A 288 -0.34 6.74 1.59
N TYR A 289 0.32 7.86 1.91
CA TYR A 289 -0.28 9.19 2.05
C TYR A 289 -0.01 10.12 0.87
N ALA A 290 0.49 9.61 -0.27
CA ALA A 290 0.89 10.43 -1.42
C ALA A 290 -0.18 11.46 -1.87
N LYS A 291 -1.46 11.08 -1.83
CA LYS A 291 -2.60 11.97 -2.18
C LYS A 291 -2.74 13.17 -1.22
N LYS A 292 -2.26 13.05 0.01
CA LYS A 292 -2.30 14.09 1.05
C LYS A 292 -1.03 14.94 1.12
N TYR A 293 0.01 14.63 0.32
CA TYR A 293 1.28 15.37 0.34
C TYR A 293 1.11 16.88 0.12
N PRO A 294 0.29 17.37 -0.83
CA PRO A 294 0.14 18.81 -1.04
C PRO A 294 -0.33 19.56 0.20
N ILE A 295 -1.23 18.95 0.99
CA ILE A 295 -1.75 19.53 2.24
C ILE A 295 -0.64 19.53 3.31
N ALA A 296 0.05 18.40 3.49
CA ALA A 296 1.13 18.30 4.47
C ALA A 296 2.30 19.25 4.16
N LEU A 297 2.69 19.38 2.89
CA LEU A 297 3.75 20.31 2.47
C LEU A 297 3.36 21.77 2.68
N LYS A 298 2.07 22.11 2.50
CA LYS A 298 1.57 23.45 2.81
C LYS A 298 1.74 23.75 4.30
N ASP A 299 1.23 22.89 5.17
CA ASP A 299 1.34 23.06 6.63
C ASP A 299 2.81 23.13 7.09
N LEU A 300 3.65 22.21 6.61
CA LEU A 300 5.09 22.18 6.93
C LEU A 300 5.79 23.47 6.47
N SER A 301 5.49 23.95 5.27
CA SER A 301 6.04 25.21 4.74
C SER A 301 5.61 26.42 5.56
N GLU A 302 4.33 26.50 5.95
CA GLU A 302 3.81 27.57 6.80
C GLU A 302 4.46 27.54 8.19
N TRP A 303 4.55 26.38 8.84
CA TRP A 303 5.18 26.28 10.15
C TRP A 303 6.68 26.56 10.11
N LEU A 304 7.34 26.17 9.03
CA LEU A 304 8.76 26.44 8.82
C LEU A 304 9.04 27.94 8.67
N THR A 305 8.27 28.62 7.82
CA THR A 305 8.43 30.05 7.55
C THR A 305 8.02 30.92 8.74
N GLN A 306 7.03 30.47 9.53
CA GLN A 306 6.65 31.10 10.81
C GLN A 306 7.64 30.83 11.95
N GLY A 307 8.66 29.99 11.75
CA GLY A 307 9.60 29.59 12.79
C GLY A 307 9.01 28.67 13.86
N LYS A 308 7.80 28.13 13.65
CA LYS A 308 7.16 27.12 14.53
C LYS A 308 7.85 25.76 14.43
N ILE A 309 8.45 25.46 13.27
CA ILE A 309 9.36 24.33 13.10
C ILE A 309 10.75 24.85 12.78
N LYS A 310 11.71 24.42 13.58
CA LYS A 310 13.14 24.56 13.30
C LYS A 310 13.68 23.27 12.69
N ARG A 311 14.66 23.42 11.79
CA ARG A 311 15.40 22.30 11.19
C ARG A 311 16.86 22.35 11.57
N LYS A 312 17.53 21.20 11.49
CA LYS A 312 18.99 21.09 11.52
C LYS A 312 19.43 20.10 10.45
N GLU A 313 20.54 20.42 9.81
CA GLU A 313 21.16 19.60 8.77
C GLU A 313 22.59 19.28 9.23
N HIS A 314 23.05 18.09 8.88
CA HIS A 314 24.39 17.61 9.13
C HIS A 314 25.02 17.30 7.78
N ILE A 315 25.83 18.23 7.28
CA ILE A 315 26.48 18.12 5.97
C ILE A 315 27.83 17.46 6.16
N VAL A 316 28.01 16.33 5.49
CA VAL A 316 29.29 15.60 5.42
C VAL A 316 30.06 16.14 4.21
N PRO A 317 31.21 16.79 4.41
CA PRO A 317 32.07 17.23 3.31
C PRO A 317 32.86 16.04 2.75
N GLY A 318 33.52 16.25 1.60
CA GLY A 318 34.43 15.25 1.02
C GLY A 318 33.93 14.57 -0.26
N GLY A 319 32.88 15.10 -0.89
CA GLY A 319 32.40 14.62 -2.18
C GLY A 319 31.68 13.27 -2.10
N LEU A 320 31.51 12.63 -3.25
CA LEU A 320 30.79 11.36 -3.38
C LEU A 320 31.41 10.24 -2.52
N GLU A 321 32.73 10.26 -2.34
CA GLU A 321 33.49 9.28 -1.56
C GLU A 321 33.18 9.30 -0.07
N ALA A 322 32.64 10.40 0.44
CA ALA A 322 32.23 10.51 1.83
C ALA A 322 30.90 9.78 2.11
N ALA A 323 30.13 9.40 1.07
CA ALA A 323 28.81 8.82 1.26
C ALA A 323 28.78 7.46 1.99
N PRO A 324 29.67 6.49 1.70
CA PRO A 324 29.76 5.25 2.46
C PRO A 324 30.04 5.48 3.95
N GLN A 325 31.03 6.31 4.29
CA GLN A 325 31.36 6.60 5.68
C GLN A 325 30.24 7.37 6.38
N GLY A 326 29.66 8.37 5.71
CA GLY A 326 28.50 9.10 6.23
C GLY A 326 27.33 8.16 6.54
N LEU A 327 27.10 7.12 5.72
CA LEU A 327 26.03 6.16 5.96
C LEU A 327 26.34 5.26 7.17
N VAL A 328 27.61 4.92 7.42
CA VAL A 328 28.05 4.25 8.66
C VAL A 328 27.83 5.16 9.87
N ASP A 329 28.24 6.42 9.77
CA ASP A 329 28.10 7.43 10.83
C ASP A 329 26.63 7.69 11.20
N LEU A 330 25.72 7.62 10.22
CA LEU A 330 24.28 7.67 10.43
C LEU A 330 23.81 6.56 11.39
N TYR A 331 24.23 5.31 11.18
CA TYR A 331 23.89 4.19 12.06
C TYR A 331 24.59 4.29 13.42
N GLY A 332 25.79 4.88 13.46
CA GLY A 332 26.48 5.25 14.70
C GLY A 332 25.77 6.38 15.47
N GLY A 333 24.80 7.05 14.85
CA GLY A 333 24.07 8.16 15.44
C GLY A 333 24.95 9.39 15.63
N VAL A 334 25.85 9.68 14.70
CA VAL A 334 26.72 10.88 14.73
C VAL A 334 25.92 12.15 14.42
N ASN A 335 25.05 12.10 13.41
CA ASN A 335 24.32 13.28 12.91
C ASN A 335 23.37 13.88 13.95
N THR A 336 23.24 15.20 13.94
CA THR A 336 22.08 15.91 14.50
C THR A 336 21.30 16.48 13.32
N GLY A 337 20.04 16.06 13.15
CA GLY A 337 19.23 16.43 12.00
C GLY A 337 19.49 15.64 10.73
N LYS A 338 19.09 16.22 9.59
CA LYS A 338 19.14 15.54 8.30
C LYS A 338 20.59 15.39 7.84
N MET A 339 21.05 14.15 7.71
CA MET A 339 22.38 13.84 7.20
C MET A 339 22.37 13.88 5.68
N MET A 340 23.28 14.66 5.11
CA MET A 340 23.50 14.75 3.67
C MET A 340 24.98 14.83 3.39
N VAL A 341 25.39 14.35 2.22
CA VAL A 341 26.77 14.47 1.73
C VAL A 341 26.81 15.58 0.70
N GLU A 342 27.73 16.53 0.87
CA GLU A 342 27.99 17.53 -0.16
C GLU A 342 28.84 16.92 -1.28
N VAL A 343 28.22 16.75 -2.44
CA VAL A 343 28.88 16.27 -3.67
C VAL A 343 29.44 17.44 -4.46
N ALA A 344 28.75 18.58 -4.42
CA ALA A 344 29.18 19.82 -5.06
C ALA A 344 28.70 21.02 -4.24
N PRO A 345 29.57 21.99 -3.92
CA PRO A 345 29.17 23.16 -3.16
C PRO A 345 28.15 23.99 -3.94
N VAL A 346 27.23 24.66 -3.24
CA VAL A 346 26.21 25.53 -3.87
C VAL A 346 26.82 26.68 -4.66
N SER A 347 28.08 27.06 -4.38
CA SER A 347 28.82 28.04 -5.18
C SER A 347 29.02 27.62 -6.64
N GLU A 348 28.96 26.32 -6.95
CA GLU A 348 28.99 25.78 -8.31
C GLU A 348 27.63 25.79 -9.01
N ALA A 349 26.54 26.09 -8.28
CA ALA A 349 25.20 26.11 -8.87
C ALA A 349 25.04 27.27 -9.86
N ILE A 350 24.41 26.99 -11.00
CA ILE A 350 23.97 27.97 -12.00
C ILE A 350 23.10 29.02 -11.30
N GLY A 351 23.49 30.29 -11.42
CA GLY A 351 22.81 31.43 -10.80
C GLY A 351 23.27 31.79 -9.38
N ALA A 352 24.14 31.01 -8.73
CA ALA A 352 24.67 31.35 -7.40
C ALA A 352 25.55 32.61 -7.39
N LYS A 353 26.33 32.84 -8.45
CA LYS A 353 27.17 34.05 -8.61
C LYS A 353 26.36 35.36 -8.66
N ALA A 354 25.09 35.32 -9.07
CA ALA A 354 24.23 36.51 -9.12
C ALA A 354 23.62 36.88 -7.76
N LYS A 355 23.52 35.94 -6.80
CA LYS A 355 22.95 36.19 -5.46
C LYS A 355 23.99 36.45 -4.38
N LEU A 356 25.22 35.93 -4.50
CA LEU A 356 26.29 36.19 -3.53
C LEU A 356 26.70 37.67 -3.47
N LEU A 357 26.53 38.43 -4.56
CA LEU A 357 26.74 39.89 -4.58
C LEU A 357 25.66 40.68 -3.81
N SER A 358 24.55 40.05 -3.42
CA SER A 358 23.44 40.73 -2.70
C SER A 358 23.43 40.47 -1.19
N TYR A 359 24.24 39.54 -0.69
CA TYR A 359 24.26 39.14 0.73
C TYR A 359 25.38 39.80 1.55
N SER A 360 26.34 40.49 0.93
CA SER A 360 27.45 41.16 1.65
C SER A 360 27.06 42.51 2.29
N ALA A 361 25.81 42.96 2.16
CA ALA A 361 25.38 44.30 2.60
C ALA A 361 24.60 44.35 3.93
N LEU A 362 24.42 43.24 4.66
CA LEU A 362 23.63 43.22 5.89
C LEU A 362 24.37 42.62 7.08
N GLN A 363 25.34 43.37 7.60
CA GLN A 363 25.75 43.31 9.01
C GLN A 363 25.80 44.73 9.58
N LYS A 364 24.79 45.10 10.38
CA LYS A 364 24.91 45.96 11.57
C LYS A 364 23.61 45.90 12.41
N PRO A 365 23.69 46.13 13.73
CA PRO A 365 22.82 45.50 14.71
C PRO A 365 21.56 46.30 15.06
N PHE A 366 20.63 45.57 15.66
CA PHE A 366 19.37 45.98 16.29
C PHE A 366 19.37 47.40 16.87
N LEU A 367 18.39 48.20 16.43
CA LEU A 367 17.91 49.40 17.12
C LEU A 367 16.38 49.36 17.14
N VAL A 368 15.84 49.42 18.36
CA VAL A 368 14.43 49.46 18.72
C VAL A 368 13.78 50.74 18.20
N TYR A 369 12.65 50.67 17.49
CA TYR A 369 11.68 51.79 17.39
C TYR A 369 10.22 51.28 17.27
N PRO A 370 9.23 52.11 17.66
CA PRO A 370 7.93 51.69 18.18
C PRO A 370 6.80 51.64 17.13
N ARG A 371 5.66 51.08 17.58
CA ARG A 371 4.35 51.09 16.90
C ARG A 371 3.98 52.48 16.38
N ALA A 372 3.69 52.56 15.08
CA ALA A 372 2.91 53.65 14.49
C ALA A 372 1.63 53.08 13.87
N GLN A 373 0.50 53.65 14.30
CA GLN A 373 -0.82 53.46 13.71
C GLN A 373 -0.81 53.98 12.26
N PHE A 374 -1.43 53.23 11.35
CA PHE A 374 -1.83 53.76 10.05
C PHE A 374 -3.35 53.86 9.97
N SER A 375 -3.80 55.07 9.69
CA SER A 375 -5.18 55.46 9.49
C SER A 375 -5.71 54.97 8.14
N THR A 376 -7.00 54.69 8.15
CA THR A 376 -7.89 54.49 7.01
C THR A 376 -7.93 55.69 6.07
N SER A 377 -7.88 55.45 4.74
CA SER A 377 -8.93 55.88 3.79
C SER A 377 -8.53 55.63 2.33
N ALA A 378 -9.57 55.42 1.51
CA ALA A 378 -9.64 55.55 0.04
C ALA A 378 -9.44 54.29 -0.81
N SER A 379 -10.56 53.57 -0.92
CA SER A 379 -11.12 52.90 -2.10
C SER A 379 -10.59 53.38 -3.47
N ASN A 380 -10.20 52.44 -4.33
CA ASN A 380 -10.96 52.13 -5.55
C ASN A 380 -10.38 50.95 -6.35
N CYS A 381 -11.32 50.08 -6.78
CA CYS A 381 -11.29 49.32 -8.03
C CYS A 381 -10.23 48.21 -8.18
N PHE A 382 -10.52 47.01 -7.67
CA PHE A 382 -10.20 45.78 -8.41
C PHE A 382 -11.43 44.90 -8.49
N THR A 383 -11.95 44.84 -9.71
CA THR A 383 -13.03 43.99 -10.19
C THR A 383 -12.77 42.52 -9.91
N THR A 384 -13.83 41.87 -9.46
CA THR A 384 -14.13 40.45 -9.51
C THR A 384 -13.73 39.78 -10.84
N THR A 385 -13.30 38.52 -10.71
CA THR A 385 -13.33 37.44 -11.74
C THR A 385 -12.18 37.41 -12.74
N THR A 386 -11.14 36.63 -12.42
CA THR A 386 -10.34 35.92 -13.44
C THR A 386 -10.22 34.45 -13.04
N PHE A 387 -11.31 33.70 -13.26
CA PHE A 387 -11.17 32.27 -13.56
C PHE A 387 -10.32 32.18 -14.84
N ARG A 388 -9.08 31.67 -14.73
CA ARG A 388 -8.26 31.38 -15.91
C ARG A 388 -9.06 30.44 -16.81
N ASN A 389 -9.25 30.85 -18.06
CA ASN A 389 -9.84 30.00 -19.09
C ASN A 389 -9.03 28.70 -19.19
N VAL A 390 -9.63 27.58 -18.76
CA VAL A 390 -9.12 26.23 -19.03
C VAL A 390 -9.09 26.08 -20.55
N SER A 391 -7.94 25.72 -21.11
CA SER A 391 -7.81 25.58 -22.57
C SER A 391 -8.80 24.55 -23.11
N GLU A 392 -9.26 24.74 -24.35
CA GLU A 392 -10.20 23.80 -24.97
C GLU A 392 -9.62 22.38 -25.05
N ALA A 393 -8.31 22.25 -25.22
CA ALA A 393 -7.61 20.97 -25.16
C ALA A 393 -7.77 20.28 -23.79
N ILE A 394 -7.59 21.00 -22.69
CA ILE A 394 -7.79 20.45 -21.34
C ILE A 394 -9.28 20.13 -21.09
N LYS A 395 -10.20 20.94 -21.61
CA LYS A 395 -11.64 20.65 -21.53
C LYS A 395 -12.00 19.40 -22.33
N MET A 396 -11.43 19.22 -23.52
CA MET A 396 -11.62 18.03 -24.35
C MET A 396 -11.00 16.79 -23.71
N GLU A 397 -9.80 16.89 -23.13
CA GLU A 397 -9.14 15.79 -22.43
C GLU A 397 -9.88 15.39 -21.15
N ALA A 398 -10.36 16.37 -20.37
CA ALA A 398 -11.22 16.13 -19.21
C ALA A 398 -12.57 15.51 -19.62
N LYS A 399 -13.17 15.97 -20.72
CA LYS A 399 -14.41 15.39 -21.26
C LYS A 399 -14.18 13.96 -21.77
N ALA A 400 -13.05 13.69 -22.43
CA ALA A 400 -12.65 12.35 -22.84
C ALA A 400 -12.37 11.44 -21.63
N SER A 401 -11.84 11.98 -20.52
CA SER A 401 -11.69 11.22 -19.28
C SER A 401 -13.03 10.83 -18.67
N ASN A 402 -14.08 11.65 -18.79
CA ASN A 402 -15.41 11.33 -18.28
C ASN A 402 -16.05 10.15 -19.01
N GLU A 403 -15.74 9.96 -20.31
CA GLU A 403 -16.22 8.83 -21.09
C GLU A 403 -15.77 7.50 -20.48
N ASN A 404 -14.56 7.42 -19.91
CA ASN A 404 -14.07 6.20 -19.25
C ASN A 404 -14.89 5.79 -18.01
N PHE A 405 -15.64 6.71 -17.42
CA PHE A 405 -16.48 6.46 -16.23
C PHE A 405 -17.93 6.08 -16.57
N LYS A 406 -18.29 5.98 -17.85
CA LYS A 406 -19.59 5.46 -18.25
C LYS A 406 -19.71 3.98 -17.92
N LEU A 407 -20.92 3.54 -17.56
CA LEU A 407 -21.18 2.17 -17.08
C LEU A 407 -20.76 1.12 -18.11
N GLU A 408 -21.02 1.37 -19.39
CA GLU A 408 -20.65 0.49 -20.50
C GLU A 408 -19.14 0.32 -20.68
N ASN A 409 -18.33 1.24 -20.12
CA ASN A 409 -16.87 1.16 -20.12
C ASN A 409 -16.33 0.55 -18.82
N LEU A 410 -16.95 0.86 -17.67
CA LEU A 410 -16.54 0.35 -16.37
C LEU A 410 -16.81 -1.15 -16.19
N PHE A 411 -17.95 -1.64 -16.69
CA PHE A 411 -18.40 -3.02 -16.52
C PHE A 411 -18.40 -3.80 -17.84
N ASN A 412 -17.51 -3.43 -18.77
CA ASN A 412 -17.47 -4.02 -20.10
C ASN A 412 -16.91 -5.44 -20.09
N VAL A 413 -17.73 -6.42 -20.49
CA VAL A 413 -17.33 -7.81 -20.74
C VAL A 413 -17.58 -8.23 -22.20
N LYS A 414 -17.92 -7.27 -23.07
CA LYS A 414 -18.22 -7.53 -24.48
C LYS A 414 -17.02 -8.16 -25.18
N GLY A 415 -17.25 -9.27 -25.87
CA GLY A 415 -16.23 -10.01 -26.59
C GLY A 415 -15.26 -10.80 -25.71
N LYS A 416 -15.44 -10.81 -24.38
CA LYS A 416 -14.66 -11.66 -23.47
C LYS A 416 -15.17 -13.10 -23.56
N VAL A 417 -14.23 -14.06 -23.47
CA VAL A 417 -14.53 -15.49 -23.40
C VAL A 417 -14.51 -15.93 -21.93
N ALA A 418 -15.59 -16.55 -21.47
CA ALA A 418 -15.78 -16.96 -20.08
C ALA A 418 -16.07 -18.47 -19.96
N LEU A 419 -15.63 -19.09 -18.87
CA LEU A 419 -16.02 -20.43 -18.45
C LEU A 419 -16.61 -20.36 -17.04
N ILE A 420 -17.76 -20.99 -16.83
CA ILE A 420 -18.44 -21.04 -15.53
C ILE A 420 -18.73 -22.51 -15.17
N THR A 421 -18.16 -22.96 -14.05
CA THR A 421 -18.48 -24.30 -13.49
C THR A 421 -19.78 -24.25 -12.68
N GLY A 422 -20.65 -25.24 -12.85
CA GLY A 422 -22.00 -25.20 -12.27
C GLY A 422 -22.89 -24.10 -12.85
N GLY A 423 -22.70 -23.71 -14.12
CA GLY A 423 -23.42 -22.58 -14.75
C GLY A 423 -24.90 -22.84 -15.10
N GLY A 424 -25.44 -24.00 -14.73
CA GLY A 424 -26.77 -24.48 -15.10
C GLY A 424 -27.91 -24.11 -14.15
N SER A 425 -27.62 -23.67 -12.92
CA SER A 425 -28.64 -23.29 -11.93
C SER A 425 -28.06 -22.33 -10.87
N GLY A 426 -28.92 -21.76 -10.02
CA GLY A 426 -28.53 -20.94 -8.87
C GLY A 426 -27.55 -19.80 -9.21
N ILE A 427 -26.54 -19.61 -8.36
CA ILE A 427 -25.52 -18.56 -8.52
C ILE A 427 -24.74 -18.69 -9.83
N GLY A 428 -24.49 -19.92 -10.29
CA GLY A 428 -23.82 -20.16 -11.57
C GLY A 428 -24.63 -19.62 -12.74
N LEU A 429 -25.95 -19.86 -12.75
CA LEU A 429 -26.85 -19.30 -13.75
C LEU A 429 -26.94 -17.77 -13.68
N MET A 430 -26.96 -17.19 -12.47
CA MET A 430 -26.90 -15.73 -12.28
C MET A 430 -25.64 -15.14 -12.93
N ALA A 431 -24.48 -15.78 -12.72
CA ALA A 431 -23.22 -15.38 -13.35
C ALA A 431 -23.23 -15.57 -14.88
N THR A 432 -23.80 -16.68 -15.37
CA THR A 432 -23.98 -16.96 -16.80
C THR A 432 -24.75 -15.84 -17.48
N GLN A 433 -25.93 -15.50 -16.95
CA GLN A 433 -26.76 -14.44 -17.51
C GLN A 433 -26.08 -13.07 -17.40
N ALA A 434 -25.45 -12.76 -16.26
CA ALA A 434 -24.75 -11.50 -16.08
C ALA A 434 -23.67 -11.26 -17.15
N LEU A 435 -22.87 -12.28 -17.47
CA LEU A 435 -21.83 -12.16 -18.48
C LEU A 435 -22.39 -12.20 -19.91
N ALA A 436 -23.28 -13.15 -20.22
CA ALA A 436 -23.77 -13.37 -21.58
C ALA A 436 -24.69 -12.22 -22.06
N VAL A 437 -25.58 -11.71 -21.20
CA VAL A 437 -26.44 -10.55 -21.54
C VAL A 437 -25.59 -9.31 -21.84
N ASN A 438 -24.45 -9.16 -21.16
CA ASN A 438 -23.51 -8.05 -21.35
C ASN A 438 -22.42 -8.31 -22.41
N GLY A 439 -22.63 -9.28 -23.30
CA GLY A 439 -21.83 -9.43 -24.53
C GLY A 439 -20.64 -10.39 -24.43
N ALA A 440 -20.49 -11.13 -23.34
CA ALA A 440 -19.47 -12.18 -23.24
C ALA A 440 -19.93 -13.47 -23.92
N LYS A 441 -18.97 -14.23 -24.45
CA LYS A 441 -19.18 -15.62 -24.89
C LYS A 441 -18.90 -16.55 -23.71
N VAL A 442 -19.94 -17.24 -23.22
CA VAL A 442 -19.92 -17.94 -21.94
C VAL A 442 -20.09 -19.45 -22.14
N TYR A 443 -19.03 -20.19 -21.86
CA TYR A 443 -19.09 -21.64 -21.70
C TYR A 443 -19.61 -21.97 -20.31
N ILE A 444 -20.64 -22.82 -20.24
CA ILE A 444 -21.16 -23.34 -18.97
C ILE A 444 -20.89 -24.83 -18.88
N THR A 445 -20.45 -25.28 -17.70
CA THR A 445 -20.15 -26.69 -17.49
C THR A 445 -20.73 -27.24 -16.20
N GLY A 446 -20.98 -28.55 -16.18
CA GLY A 446 -21.57 -29.30 -15.09
C GLY A 446 -21.82 -30.75 -15.50
N ARG A 447 -22.20 -31.59 -14.54
CA ARG A 447 -22.39 -33.03 -14.77
C ARG A 447 -23.71 -33.38 -15.48
N THR A 448 -24.73 -32.54 -15.32
CA THR A 448 -26.07 -32.79 -15.88
C THR A 448 -26.26 -32.01 -17.18
N GLY A 449 -25.97 -32.65 -18.31
CA GLY A 449 -26.02 -32.03 -19.65
C GLY A 449 -27.38 -31.38 -19.96
N GLU A 450 -28.48 -32.08 -19.67
CA GLU A 450 -29.85 -31.58 -19.91
C GLU A 450 -30.14 -30.23 -19.25
N LYS A 451 -29.61 -29.98 -18.04
CA LYS A 451 -29.76 -28.67 -17.38
C LYS A 451 -28.98 -27.58 -18.11
N LEU A 452 -27.78 -27.89 -18.60
CA LEU A 452 -26.96 -26.94 -19.36
C LEU A 452 -27.61 -26.60 -20.70
N ASP A 453 -28.11 -27.62 -21.40
CA ASP A 453 -28.82 -27.46 -22.68
C ASP A 453 -30.09 -26.62 -22.50
N ARG A 454 -30.84 -26.86 -21.42
CA ARG A 454 -32.01 -26.05 -21.08
C ARG A 454 -31.65 -24.58 -20.84
N VAL A 455 -30.55 -24.29 -20.16
CA VAL A 455 -30.08 -22.91 -19.98
C VAL A 455 -29.73 -22.26 -21.31
N ALA A 456 -29.02 -22.97 -22.18
CA ALA A 456 -28.70 -22.48 -23.53
C ALA A 456 -29.98 -22.25 -24.36
N GLU A 457 -30.98 -23.12 -24.27
CA GLU A 457 -32.25 -22.96 -24.98
C GLU A 457 -33.03 -21.71 -24.54
N LEU A 458 -33.12 -21.50 -23.23
CA LEU A 458 -33.96 -20.46 -22.63
C LEU A 458 -33.30 -19.07 -22.66
N TYR A 459 -32.00 -19.00 -22.38
CA TYR A 459 -31.31 -17.75 -22.06
C TYR A 459 -30.33 -17.26 -23.13
N ASN A 460 -30.09 -18.04 -24.20
CA ASN A 460 -29.17 -17.66 -25.27
C ASN A 460 -29.82 -16.81 -26.38
N LYS A 461 -31.15 -16.61 -26.35
CA LYS A 461 -31.88 -15.85 -27.36
C LYS A 461 -31.97 -14.37 -26.99
N ASN A 462 -31.85 -13.47 -27.97
CA ASN A 462 -32.00 -12.01 -27.81
C ASN A 462 -31.02 -11.35 -26.82
N ILE A 463 -29.81 -11.90 -26.68
CA ILE A 463 -28.74 -11.32 -25.86
C ILE A 463 -27.57 -10.89 -26.75
N GLN A 464 -26.67 -10.04 -26.22
CA GLN A 464 -25.50 -9.56 -26.97
C GLN A 464 -24.37 -10.59 -27.06
N GLY A 465 -24.28 -11.49 -26.08
CA GLY A 465 -23.28 -12.53 -25.99
C GLY A 465 -23.80 -13.89 -26.45
N GLU A 466 -23.22 -14.96 -25.91
CA GLU A 466 -23.56 -16.33 -26.27
C GLU A 466 -23.37 -17.25 -25.06
N ILE A 467 -24.21 -18.28 -24.94
CA ILE A 467 -24.12 -19.34 -23.91
C ILE A 467 -23.92 -20.68 -24.60
N ILE A 468 -22.85 -21.40 -24.23
CA ILE A 468 -22.45 -22.68 -24.84
C ILE A 468 -22.34 -23.76 -23.76
N PRO A 469 -23.16 -24.81 -23.81
CA PRO A 469 -23.09 -25.90 -22.84
C PRO A 469 -21.95 -26.88 -23.17
N ILE A 470 -21.20 -27.30 -22.15
CA ILE A 470 -20.23 -28.40 -22.21
C ILE A 470 -20.35 -29.25 -20.95
N THR A 471 -20.76 -30.51 -21.09
CA THR A 471 -20.81 -31.45 -19.96
C THR A 471 -19.40 -31.85 -19.52
N SER A 472 -19.08 -31.68 -18.25
CA SER A 472 -17.80 -32.11 -17.64
C SER A 472 -17.95 -32.31 -16.14
N ASP A 473 -17.07 -33.13 -15.57
CA ASP A 473 -16.95 -33.33 -14.13
C ASP A 473 -15.66 -32.69 -13.62
N ILE A 474 -15.79 -31.52 -13.03
CA ILE A 474 -14.68 -30.72 -12.48
C ILE A 474 -13.99 -31.36 -11.27
N THR A 475 -14.57 -32.43 -10.70
CA THR A 475 -13.96 -33.18 -9.59
C THR A 475 -12.98 -34.25 -10.08
N ASP A 476 -12.97 -34.54 -11.38
CA ASP A 476 -12.07 -35.48 -12.02
C ASP A 476 -11.02 -34.76 -12.89
N LYS A 477 -9.74 -35.08 -12.67
CA LYS A 477 -8.63 -34.40 -13.35
C LYS A 477 -8.63 -34.65 -14.85
N SER A 478 -8.94 -35.89 -15.28
CA SER A 478 -8.94 -36.24 -16.69
C SER A 478 -10.08 -35.53 -17.45
N SER A 479 -11.20 -35.36 -16.78
CA SER A 479 -12.37 -34.62 -17.28
C SER A 479 -12.07 -33.12 -17.41
N VAL A 480 -11.35 -32.53 -16.44
CA VAL A 480 -10.84 -31.15 -16.54
C VAL A 480 -9.87 -30.99 -17.71
N ASP A 481 -8.93 -31.92 -17.91
CA ASP A 481 -8.00 -31.87 -19.04
C ASP A 481 -8.73 -31.94 -20.40
N LYS A 482 -9.74 -32.80 -20.52
CA LYS A 482 -10.61 -32.86 -21.72
C LYS A 482 -11.37 -31.55 -21.92
N LEU A 483 -11.85 -30.92 -20.84
CA LEU A 483 -12.52 -29.63 -20.92
C LEU A 483 -11.56 -28.52 -21.40
N VAL A 484 -10.30 -28.52 -20.95
CA VAL A 484 -9.27 -27.60 -21.46
C VAL A 484 -9.03 -27.83 -22.95
N GLN A 485 -8.92 -29.09 -23.40
CA GLN A 485 -8.73 -29.43 -24.81
C GLN A 485 -9.91 -28.96 -25.67
N GLU A 486 -11.14 -29.23 -25.21
CA GLU A 486 -12.36 -28.84 -25.90
C GLU A 486 -12.43 -27.32 -26.08
N ILE A 487 -12.20 -26.56 -25.01
CA ILE A 487 -12.20 -25.09 -25.09
C ILE A 487 -11.03 -24.58 -25.93
N SER A 488 -9.83 -25.16 -25.79
CA SER A 488 -8.65 -24.76 -26.59
C SER A 488 -8.84 -25.01 -28.10
N SER A 489 -9.66 -25.98 -28.48
CA SER A 489 -9.99 -26.27 -29.88
C SER A 489 -10.91 -25.21 -30.49
N ARG A 490 -11.72 -24.54 -29.67
CA ARG A 490 -12.72 -23.55 -30.09
C ARG A 490 -12.24 -22.12 -29.88
N GLU A 491 -11.38 -21.90 -28.89
CA GLU A 491 -10.99 -20.59 -28.40
C GLU A 491 -9.48 -20.42 -28.30
N LYS A 492 -9.00 -19.25 -28.72
CA LYS A 492 -7.57 -18.92 -28.66
C LYS A 492 -7.11 -18.58 -27.23
N TYR A 493 -8.04 -18.19 -26.37
CA TYR A 493 -7.78 -17.71 -25.02
C TYR A 493 -9.02 -17.81 -24.14
N LEU A 494 -8.83 -17.65 -22.83
CA LEU A 494 -9.90 -17.49 -21.85
C LEU A 494 -9.69 -16.17 -21.10
N SER A 495 -10.73 -15.35 -20.99
CA SER A 495 -10.65 -14.06 -20.26
C SER A 495 -11.13 -14.19 -18.81
N ILE A 496 -12.12 -15.05 -18.58
CA ILE A 496 -12.84 -15.14 -17.31
C ILE A 496 -13.04 -16.61 -16.97
N LEU A 497 -12.66 -17.02 -15.76
CA LEU A 497 -13.00 -18.32 -15.20
C LEU A 497 -13.78 -18.11 -13.89
N ILE A 498 -15.00 -18.59 -13.81
CA ILE A 498 -15.78 -18.60 -12.57
C ILE A 498 -15.91 -20.04 -12.10
N ASN A 499 -15.17 -20.37 -11.03
CA ASN A 499 -15.32 -21.65 -10.37
C ASN A 499 -16.47 -21.55 -9.36
N ASN A 500 -17.67 -21.95 -9.77
CA ASN A 500 -18.89 -21.86 -8.98
C ASN A 500 -19.41 -23.23 -8.49
N ALA A 501 -19.06 -24.33 -9.15
CA ALA A 501 -19.52 -25.66 -8.76
C ALA A 501 -19.22 -25.94 -7.27
N GLY A 502 -20.23 -26.47 -6.56
CA GLY A 502 -20.13 -26.78 -5.15
C GLY A 502 -21.32 -27.61 -4.65
N ILE A 503 -21.14 -28.28 -3.51
CA ILE A 503 -22.16 -29.08 -2.83
C ILE A 503 -22.28 -28.66 -1.35
N SER A 504 -23.44 -28.94 -0.76
CA SER A 504 -23.65 -28.83 0.69
C SER A 504 -23.16 -30.08 1.42
N SER A 505 -23.14 -30.04 2.75
CA SER A 505 -23.02 -31.21 3.63
C SER A 505 -24.29 -31.42 4.43
N SER A 506 -24.36 -32.57 5.11
CA SER A 506 -25.37 -32.87 6.11
C SER A 506 -25.31 -31.89 7.29
N THR A 507 -26.46 -31.69 7.96
CA THR A 507 -26.57 -30.80 9.12
C THR A 507 -26.54 -31.57 10.43
N GLN A 508 -25.92 -30.99 11.46
CA GLN A 508 -25.82 -31.53 12.82
C GLN A 508 -26.33 -30.50 13.83
N THR A 509 -27.19 -30.92 14.76
CA THR A 509 -27.73 -30.05 15.81
C THR A 509 -26.63 -29.71 16.82
N THR A 510 -26.51 -28.45 17.22
CA THR A 510 -25.40 -28.00 18.10
C THR A 510 -25.85 -27.52 19.46
N GLU A 511 -27.16 -27.35 19.66
CA GLU A 511 -27.79 -26.79 20.84
C GLU A 511 -28.03 -27.88 21.89
N LYS A 512 -26.95 -28.50 22.39
CA LYS A 512 -26.99 -29.53 23.44
C LYS A 512 -26.14 -29.10 24.62
N GLU A 513 -26.76 -29.03 25.80
CA GLU A 513 -26.07 -28.66 27.05
C GLU A 513 -25.37 -29.88 27.68
N ASP A 514 -25.91 -31.08 27.50
CA ASP A 514 -25.30 -32.31 28.01
C ASP A 514 -24.20 -32.83 27.05
N PRO A 515 -22.97 -33.07 27.55
CA PRO A 515 -21.86 -33.54 26.71
C PRO A 515 -22.07 -34.89 26.03
N LYS A 516 -22.85 -35.80 26.63
CA LYS A 516 -23.15 -37.11 26.03
C LYS A 516 -24.15 -36.95 24.88
N GLU A 517 -25.15 -36.09 25.05
CA GLU A 517 -26.08 -35.75 23.97
C GLU A 517 -25.37 -35.04 22.82
N LEU A 518 -24.49 -34.07 23.13
CA LEU A 518 -23.69 -33.39 22.12
C LEU A 518 -22.76 -34.37 21.38
N ARG A 519 -22.13 -35.30 22.10
CA ARG A 519 -21.30 -36.35 21.47
C ARG A 519 -22.15 -37.26 20.58
N LYS A 520 -23.33 -37.67 21.02
CA LYS A 520 -24.23 -38.49 20.19
C LYS A 520 -24.56 -37.79 18.88
N GLU A 521 -24.85 -36.50 18.92
CA GLU A 521 -25.20 -35.71 17.75
C GLU A 521 -24.00 -35.41 16.84
N LEU A 522 -22.85 -35.07 17.40
CA LEU A 522 -21.67 -34.67 16.60
C LEU A 522 -20.81 -35.85 16.13
N PHE A 523 -20.80 -36.96 16.87
CA PHE A 523 -19.89 -38.09 16.63
C PHE A 523 -20.59 -39.40 16.28
N GLU A 524 -21.75 -39.69 16.86
CA GLU A 524 -22.44 -40.98 16.63
C GLU A 524 -23.56 -40.90 15.59
N SER A 525 -24.00 -39.68 15.24
CA SER A 525 -25.04 -39.49 14.23
C SER A 525 -24.52 -39.90 12.85
N SER A 526 -25.42 -40.41 12.01
CA SER A 526 -25.12 -40.71 10.62
C SER A 526 -24.79 -39.47 9.78
N ALA A 527 -25.00 -38.27 10.34
CA ALA A 527 -24.60 -37.01 9.71
C ALA A 527 -23.08 -36.78 9.76
N LEU A 528 -22.33 -37.51 10.61
CA LEU A 528 -20.88 -37.58 10.51
C LEU A 528 -20.47 -38.73 9.57
N ASP A 529 -20.32 -38.42 8.28
CA ASP A 529 -19.76 -39.34 7.28
C ASP A 529 -18.41 -38.81 6.76
N PRO A 530 -17.27 -39.46 7.06
CA PRO A 530 -15.97 -39.06 6.53
C PRO A 530 -15.93 -38.96 5.00
N LYS A 531 -16.70 -39.78 4.29
CA LYS A 531 -16.77 -39.72 2.82
C LYS A 531 -17.45 -38.43 2.35
N GLU A 532 -18.50 -37.98 3.04
CA GLU A 532 -19.13 -36.69 2.74
C GLU A 532 -18.14 -35.53 2.93
N TRP A 533 -17.31 -35.57 3.98
CA TRP A 533 -16.24 -34.58 4.17
C TRP A 533 -15.27 -34.55 2.98
N ASP A 534 -14.82 -35.72 2.52
CA ASP A 534 -13.92 -35.84 1.36
C ASP A 534 -14.59 -35.32 0.08
N ASP A 535 -15.85 -35.67 -0.16
CA ASP A 535 -16.61 -35.24 -1.34
C ASP A 535 -16.84 -33.73 -1.34
N VAL A 536 -17.16 -33.16 -0.18
CA VAL A 536 -17.33 -31.71 0.03
C VAL A 536 -16.01 -30.99 -0.21
N TYR A 537 -14.89 -31.46 0.33
CA TYR A 537 -13.58 -30.83 0.09
C TYR A 537 -13.13 -30.98 -1.37
N ARG A 538 -13.34 -32.16 -1.98
CA ARG A 538 -13.03 -32.40 -3.39
C ARG A 538 -13.77 -31.41 -4.28
N THR A 539 -15.05 -31.20 -4.03
CA THR A 539 -15.92 -30.36 -4.88
C THR A 539 -15.84 -28.87 -4.53
N ASN A 540 -15.67 -28.49 -3.27
CA ASN A 540 -15.67 -27.07 -2.87
C ASN A 540 -14.27 -26.46 -2.84
N VAL A 541 -13.20 -27.28 -2.77
CA VAL A 541 -11.81 -26.81 -2.59
C VAL A 541 -10.90 -27.32 -3.69
N THR A 542 -10.76 -28.65 -3.83
CA THR A 542 -9.76 -29.24 -4.72
C THR A 542 -10.00 -28.87 -6.19
N GLN A 543 -11.25 -28.88 -6.65
CA GLN A 543 -11.57 -28.46 -8.02
C GLN A 543 -11.19 -27.01 -8.32
N LEU A 544 -11.26 -26.10 -7.33
CA LEU A 544 -10.83 -24.71 -7.54
C LEU A 544 -9.36 -24.66 -7.96
N PHE A 545 -8.51 -25.41 -7.26
CA PHE A 545 -7.10 -25.52 -7.61
C PHE A 545 -6.91 -26.20 -8.97
N MET A 546 -7.54 -27.36 -9.18
CA MET A 546 -7.38 -28.16 -10.40
C MET A 546 -7.82 -27.38 -11.64
N THR A 547 -9.05 -26.87 -11.64
CA THR A 547 -9.60 -26.13 -12.78
C THR A 547 -8.84 -24.83 -13.02
N THR A 548 -8.52 -24.05 -11.99
CA THR A 548 -7.72 -22.82 -12.18
C THR A 548 -6.36 -23.11 -12.77
N THR A 549 -5.61 -24.07 -12.22
CA THR A 549 -4.25 -24.38 -12.69
C THR A 549 -4.24 -24.97 -14.09
N ALA A 550 -5.22 -25.81 -14.44
CA ALA A 550 -5.35 -26.39 -15.77
C ALA A 550 -5.60 -25.31 -16.86
N PHE A 551 -6.33 -24.24 -16.51
CA PHE A 551 -6.67 -23.17 -17.45
C PHE A 551 -5.66 -22.00 -17.51
N LEU A 552 -4.58 -22.02 -16.70
CA LEU A 552 -3.57 -20.94 -16.69
C LEU A 552 -3.03 -20.57 -18.08
N PRO A 553 -2.72 -21.51 -18.99
CA PRO A 553 -2.23 -21.15 -20.33
C PRO A 553 -3.23 -20.35 -21.15
N LEU A 554 -4.52 -20.72 -21.13
CA LEU A 554 -5.57 -19.98 -21.85
C LEU A 554 -5.85 -18.63 -21.18
N LEU A 555 -5.84 -18.57 -19.84
CA LEU A 555 -6.03 -17.34 -19.08
C LEU A 555 -4.90 -16.32 -19.35
N GLN A 556 -3.65 -16.77 -19.41
CA GLN A 556 -2.51 -15.92 -19.72
C GLN A 556 -2.65 -15.35 -21.14
N LYS A 557 -2.99 -16.19 -22.13
CA LYS A 557 -3.27 -15.73 -23.50
C LYS A 557 -4.38 -14.68 -23.55
N GLY A 558 -5.39 -14.78 -22.69
CA GLY A 558 -6.48 -13.80 -22.62
C GLY A 558 -6.00 -12.45 -22.11
N SER A 559 -5.06 -12.45 -21.17
CA SER A 559 -4.44 -11.23 -20.66
C SER A 559 -3.58 -10.54 -21.72
N GLU A 560 -3.01 -11.32 -22.65
CA GLU A 560 -2.19 -10.84 -23.77
C GLU A 560 -2.99 -10.25 -24.92
N GLN A 561 -4.29 -10.56 -25.04
CA GLN A 561 -5.11 -10.05 -26.14
C GLN A 561 -5.40 -8.55 -26.06
N GLU A 562 -5.57 -8.01 -24.86
CA GLU A 562 -6.03 -6.63 -24.68
C GLU A 562 -5.16 -5.89 -23.67
N LYS A 563 -4.57 -4.79 -24.11
CA LYS A 563 -3.74 -3.94 -23.26
C LYS A 563 -4.60 -3.33 -22.15
N GLY A 564 -4.15 -3.47 -20.91
CA GLY A 564 -4.88 -2.99 -19.74
C GLY A 564 -5.89 -3.99 -19.17
N TRP A 565 -6.10 -5.13 -19.83
CA TRP A 565 -6.88 -6.24 -19.30
C TRP A 565 -5.95 -7.33 -18.74
N SER A 566 -6.34 -7.87 -17.60
CA SER A 566 -5.78 -9.06 -16.96
C SER A 566 -6.92 -10.05 -16.75
N SER A 567 -6.79 -11.24 -17.33
CA SER A 567 -7.75 -12.32 -17.17
C SER A 567 -7.97 -12.63 -15.70
N THR A 568 -9.16 -13.12 -15.37
CA THR A 568 -9.57 -13.26 -13.98
C THR A 568 -10.16 -14.62 -13.69
N VAL A 569 -9.83 -15.12 -12.52
CA VAL A 569 -10.46 -16.26 -11.88
C VAL A 569 -11.30 -15.73 -10.72
N ILE A 570 -12.55 -16.19 -10.62
CA ILE A 570 -13.45 -15.89 -9.51
C ILE A 570 -13.88 -17.22 -8.91
N ASN A 571 -13.47 -17.47 -7.67
CA ASN A 571 -13.94 -18.62 -6.90
C ASN A 571 -15.19 -18.21 -6.11
N ILE A 572 -16.26 -19.01 -6.18
CA ILE A 572 -17.46 -18.79 -5.37
C ILE A 572 -17.34 -19.59 -4.07
N SER A 573 -17.06 -18.90 -2.97
CA SER A 573 -17.05 -19.51 -1.63
C SER A 573 -18.44 -19.39 -0.97
N SER A 574 -18.51 -18.85 0.25
CA SER A 574 -19.71 -18.56 1.03
C SER A 574 -19.30 -17.77 2.28
N ILE A 575 -20.21 -16.96 2.83
CA ILE A 575 -20.06 -16.40 4.17
C ILE A 575 -19.92 -17.47 5.26
N SER A 576 -20.35 -18.70 4.99
CA SER A 576 -20.15 -19.85 5.88
C SER A 576 -18.67 -20.12 6.19
N GLY A 577 -17.75 -19.66 5.33
CA GLY A 577 -16.31 -19.69 5.60
C GLY A 577 -15.78 -18.49 6.39
N ILE A 578 -16.67 -17.58 6.84
CA ILE A 578 -16.34 -16.31 7.50
C ILE A 578 -17.04 -16.19 8.85
N VAL A 579 -18.29 -16.61 8.96
CA VAL A 579 -19.09 -16.47 10.18
C VAL A 579 -18.62 -17.41 11.29
N LYS A 580 -18.82 -17.00 12.55
CA LYS A 580 -18.39 -17.77 13.73
C LYS A 580 -19.21 -19.03 14.04
N VAL A 581 -20.43 -19.11 13.51
CA VAL A 581 -21.38 -20.20 13.79
C VAL A 581 -21.26 -21.28 12.71
N SER A 582 -21.42 -22.56 13.11
CA SER A 582 -21.39 -23.69 12.17
C SER A 582 -22.58 -23.67 11.20
N GLN A 583 -23.64 -22.93 11.54
CA GLN A 583 -24.93 -22.98 10.86
C GLN A 583 -25.49 -24.41 10.76
N HIS A 584 -24.98 -25.33 11.60
CA HIS A 584 -25.20 -26.78 11.57
C HIS A 584 -24.42 -27.57 10.51
N HIS A 585 -23.56 -26.99 9.67
CA HIS A 585 -22.87 -27.71 8.58
C HIS A 585 -21.34 -27.51 8.60
N PHE A 586 -20.67 -28.25 9.48
CA PHE A 586 -19.22 -28.12 9.73
C PHE A 586 -18.35 -28.37 8.49
N ALA A 587 -18.58 -29.48 7.76
CA ALA A 587 -17.78 -29.83 6.58
C ALA A 587 -17.87 -28.73 5.51
N TYR A 588 -19.08 -28.24 5.25
CA TYR A 588 -19.32 -27.14 4.33
C TYR A 588 -18.61 -25.86 4.76
N ASN A 589 -18.79 -25.40 6.01
CA ASN A 589 -18.19 -24.17 6.51
C ASN A 589 -16.66 -24.22 6.44
N ALA A 590 -16.06 -25.33 6.88
CA ALA A 590 -14.63 -25.57 6.81
C ALA A 590 -14.12 -25.56 5.35
N SER A 591 -14.84 -26.21 4.43
CA SER A 591 -14.49 -26.21 3.01
C SER A 591 -14.55 -24.80 2.39
N LYS A 592 -15.51 -23.96 2.80
CA LYS A 592 -15.64 -22.59 2.29
C LYS A 592 -14.59 -21.65 2.86
N ALA A 593 -14.17 -21.86 4.11
CA ALA A 593 -12.99 -21.18 4.67
C ALA A 593 -11.71 -21.58 3.92
N ALA A 594 -11.54 -22.88 3.63
CA ALA A 594 -10.43 -23.39 2.84
C ALA A 594 -10.43 -22.82 1.41
N ALA A 595 -11.59 -22.69 0.75
CA ALA A 595 -11.72 -22.05 -0.55
C ALA A 595 -11.28 -20.57 -0.55
N ILE A 596 -11.64 -19.81 0.50
CA ILE A 596 -11.19 -18.42 0.68
C ILE A 596 -9.67 -18.36 0.81
N HIS A 597 -9.09 -19.24 1.63
CA HIS A 597 -7.64 -19.28 1.84
C HIS A 597 -6.89 -19.71 0.58
N LEU A 598 -7.37 -20.77 -0.10
CA LEU A 598 -6.82 -21.25 -1.36
C LEU A 598 -6.82 -20.16 -2.43
N THR A 599 -7.87 -19.35 -2.51
CA THR A 599 -7.93 -18.22 -3.43
C THR A 599 -6.80 -17.21 -3.19
N LYS A 600 -6.49 -16.90 -1.93
CA LYS A 600 -5.37 -16.00 -1.59
C LYS A 600 -4.03 -16.60 -1.97
N MET A 601 -3.85 -17.91 -1.75
CA MET A 601 -2.64 -18.63 -2.16
C MET A 601 -2.47 -18.60 -3.68
N LEU A 602 -3.50 -18.99 -4.44
CA LEU A 602 -3.48 -18.95 -5.90
C LEU A 602 -3.21 -17.54 -6.43
N ALA A 603 -3.84 -16.51 -5.88
CA ALA A 603 -3.59 -15.12 -6.26
C ALA A 603 -2.11 -14.73 -6.07
N HIS A 604 -1.51 -15.15 -4.96
CA HIS A 604 -0.10 -14.88 -4.67
C HIS A 604 0.83 -15.64 -5.61
N GLU A 605 0.65 -16.95 -5.76
CA GLU A 605 1.54 -17.81 -6.55
C GLU A 605 1.50 -17.46 -8.04
N VAL A 606 0.30 -17.24 -8.58
CA VAL A 606 0.10 -16.88 -10.00
C VAL A 606 0.76 -15.52 -10.29
N ALA A 607 0.56 -14.52 -9.43
CA ALA A 607 1.17 -13.20 -9.61
C ALA A 607 2.69 -13.23 -9.42
N SER A 608 3.19 -13.99 -8.43
CA SER A 608 4.63 -14.14 -8.17
C SER A 608 5.36 -14.88 -9.28
N SER A 609 4.63 -15.70 -10.05
CA SER A 609 5.12 -16.36 -11.27
C SER A 609 5.19 -15.43 -12.50
N GLY A 610 4.82 -14.15 -12.35
CA GLY A 610 4.83 -13.17 -13.44
C GLY A 610 3.63 -13.26 -14.40
N LEU A 611 2.67 -14.15 -14.14
CA LEU A 611 1.46 -14.28 -14.94
C LEU A 611 0.51 -13.11 -14.65
N ARG A 612 -0.12 -12.57 -15.70
CA ARG A 612 -1.03 -11.42 -15.60
C ARG A 612 -2.48 -11.86 -15.37
N ILE A 613 -2.67 -12.79 -14.43
CA ILE A 613 -3.97 -13.38 -14.11
C ILE A 613 -4.32 -13.00 -12.68
N ARG A 614 -5.53 -12.48 -12.49
CA ARG A 614 -6.07 -12.11 -11.18
C ARG A 614 -6.88 -13.29 -10.63
N VAL A 615 -6.80 -13.53 -9.32
CA VAL A 615 -7.63 -14.56 -8.66
C VAL A 615 -8.34 -13.91 -7.48
N ASN A 616 -9.67 -13.92 -7.50
CA ASN A 616 -10.51 -13.31 -6.49
C ASN A 616 -11.61 -14.28 -6.05
N ASN A 617 -12.32 -13.92 -4.98
CA ASN A 617 -13.37 -14.74 -4.39
C ASN A 617 -14.64 -13.91 -4.17
N ILE A 618 -15.81 -14.48 -4.45
CA ILE A 618 -17.10 -13.95 -3.97
C ILE A 618 -17.60 -14.87 -2.85
N ALA A 619 -17.94 -14.29 -1.70
CA ALA A 619 -18.50 -14.97 -0.54
C ALA A 619 -19.99 -14.58 -0.41
N PRO A 620 -20.90 -15.31 -1.07
CA PRO A 620 -22.33 -15.02 -1.00
C PRO A 620 -22.91 -15.37 0.38
N GLY A 621 -23.92 -14.61 0.78
CA GLY A 621 -24.91 -15.01 1.77
C GLY A 621 -25.95 -15.92 1.16
N VAL A 622 -27.20 -15.82 1.61
CA VAL A 622 -28.27 -16.68 1.10
C VAL A 622 -28.81 -16.13 -0.21
N PHE A 623 -28.68 -16.91 -1.27
CA PHE A 623 -29.26 -16.68 -2.59
C PHE A 623 -30.12 -17.87 -3.00
N PRO A 624 -31.21 -17.65 -3.75
CA PRO A 624 -32.00 -18.72 -4.32
C PRO A 624 -31.17 -19.63 -5.22
N SER A 625 -31.07 -20.89 -4.80
CA SER A 625 -30.39 -21.98 -5.51
C SER A 625 -30.97 -23.31 -5.02
N GLU A 626 -30.76 -24.38 -5.79
CA GLU A 626 -31.15 -25.74 -5.40
C GLU A 626 -30.58 -26.13 -4.02
N MET A 627 -29.37 -25.66 -3.71
CA MET A 627 -28.74 -25.88 -2.39
C MET A 627 -29.55 -25.29 -1.23
N THR A 628 -30.23 -24.17 -1.47
CA THR A 628 -30.93 -23.40 -0.43
C THR A 628 -32.45 -23.56 -0.45
N ALA A 629 -33.01 -23.92 -1.62
CA ALA A 629 -34.44 -24.04 -1.89
C ALA A 629 -34.87 -25.50 -2.12
N GLY A 630 -33.92 -26.42 -2.31
CA GLY A 630 -34.16 -27.84 -2.59
C GLY A 630 -34.30 -28.16 -4.08
N GLU A 631 -34.89 -27.25 -4.86
CA GLU A 631 -35.19 -27.48 -6.29
C GLU A 631 -35.08 -26.20 -7.14
N SER A 632 -35.18 -26.37 -8.46
CA SER A 632 -35.38 -25.30 -9.43
C SER A 632 -36.61 -25.61 -10.28
N ASP A 633 -37.26 -24.57 -10.78
CA ASP A 633 -38.34 -24.67 -11.75
C ASP A 633 -37.84 -25.02 -13.17
N GLU A 634 -38.76 -25.09 -14.14
CA GLU A 634 -38.45 -25.34 -15.55
C GLU A 634 -37.53 -24.29 -16.19
N LYS A 635 -37.39 -23.12 -15.56
CA LYS A 635 -36.48 -22.03 -15.95
C LYS A 635 -35.12 -22.14 -15.27
N GLN A 636 -34.86 -23.20 -14.51
CA GLN A 636 -33.65 -23.38 -13.69
C GLN A 636 -33.50 -22.30 -12.60
N LYS A 637 -34.62 -21.72 -12.15
CA LYS A 637 -34.68 -20.73 -11.08
C LYS A 637 -35.23 -21.35 -9.80
N SER A 638 -34.66 -20.93 -8.68
CA SER A 638 -35.13 -21.28 -7.35
C SER A 638 -35.74 -20.05 -6.70
N GLU A 639 -36.61 -20.26 -5.71
CA GLU A 639 -37.21 -19.19 -4.92
C GLU A 639 -37.00 -19.43 -3.43
N ILE A 640 -36.85 -18.34 -2.68
CA ILE A 640 -36.79 -18.36 -1.22
C ILE A 640 -37.74 -17.27 -0.72
N PRO A 641 -38.75 -17.60 0.11
CA PRO A 641 -39.65 -16.59 0.68
C PRO A 641 -38.88 -15.56 1.50
N LYS A 642 -39.18 -14.27 1.30
CA LYS A 642 -38.50 -13.18 2.01
C LYS A 642 -38.69 -13.28 3.52
N GLU A 643 -39.85 -13.78 3.95
CA GLU A 643 -40.30 -13.91 5.33
C GLU A 643 -39.34 -14.82 6.14
N LYS A 644 -38.64 -15.73 5.47
CA LYS A 644 -37.63 -16.60 6.09
C LYS A 644 -36.44 -15.81 6.66
N TYR A 645 -36.17 -14.61 6.13
CA TYR A 645 -35.02 -13.77 6.46
C TYR A 645 -35.39 -12.39 7.05
N GLU A 646 -36.68 -12.07 7.15
CA GLU A 646 -37.16 -10.91 7.90
C GLU A 646 -36.68 -11.01 9.36
N GLY A 647 -36.04 -9.94 9.87
CA GLY A 647 -35.48 -9.89 11.21
C GLY A 647 -34.20 -10.72 11.45
N LYS A 648 -33.73 -11.51 10.48
CA LYS A 648 -32.51 -12.34 10.61
C LYS A 648 -31.27 -11.72 9.98
N VAL A 649 -31.46 -10.92 8.92
CA VAL A 649 -30.40 -10.16 8.26
C VAL A 649 -30.84 -8.71 8.06
N PRO A 650 -29.92 -7.73 8.06
CA PRO A 650 -30.24 -6.32 7.85
C PRO A 650 -31.05 -6.03 6.58
N ALA A 651 -30.80 -6.76 5.48
CA ALA A 651 -31.55 -6.60 4.23
C ALA A 651 -32.99 -7.14 4.31
N ALA A 652 -33.34 -7.92 5.33
CA ALA A 652 -34.65 -8.56 5.53
C ALA A 652 -35.17 -9.40 4.34
N ARG A 653 -34.26 -9.89 3.48
CA ARG A 653 -34.57 -10.74 2.32
C ARG A 653 -33.35 -11.58 1.91
N PRO A 654 -33.52 -12.70 1.18
CA PRO A 654 -32.43 -13.32 0.46
C PRO A 654 -31.90 -12.39 -0.66
N GLY A 655 -30.68 -12.66 -1.13
CA GLY A 655 -30.13 -12.03 -2.33
C GLY A 655 -30.98 -12.37 -3.56
N LYS A 656 -30.96 -11.51 -4.57
CA LYS A 656 -31.60 -11.75 -5.88
C LYS A 656 -30.57 -11.74 -7.00
N ASP A 657 -30.97 -12.22 -8.18
CA ASP A 657 -30.10 -12.35 -9.36
C ASP A 657 -29.27 -11.08 -9.64
N GLU A 658 -29.88 -9.90 -9.57
CA GLU A 658 -29.15 -8.65 -9.88
C GLU A 658 -28.10 -8.30 -8.81
N ASP A 659 -28.31 -8.70 -7.55
CA ASP A 659 -27.30 -8.49 -6.50
C ASP A 659 -26.03 -9.30 -6.82
N MET A 660 -26.20 -10.54 -7.29
CA MET A 660 -25.09 -11.39 -7.71
C MET A 660 -24.48 -10.94 -9.04
N ALA A 661 -25.30 -10.55 -10.01
CA ALA A 661 -24.85 -10.06 -11.31
C ALA A 661 -23.94 -8.84 -11.17
N ASN A 662 -24.31 -7.89 -10.30
CA ASN A 662 -23.47 -6.73 -9.97
C ASN A 662 -22.12 -7.14 -9.39
N ALA A 663 -22.11 -8.11 -8.46
CA ALA A 663 -20.87 -8.60 -7.86
C ALA A 663 -19.97 -9.32 -8.88
N VAL A 664 -20.56 -10.14 -9.76
CA VAL A 664 -19.85 -10.85 -10.83
C VAL A 664 -19.22 -9.85 -11.81
N LEU A 665 -19.99 -8.89 -12.31
CA LEU A 665 -19.48 -7.87 -13.24
C LEU A 665 -18.38 -7.02 -12.60
N PHE A 666 -18.57 -6.56 -11.36
CA PHE A 666 -17.56 -5.81 -10.61
C PHE A 666 -16.27 -6.60 -10.42
N SER A 667 -16.37 -7.84 -9.93
CA SER A 667 -15.21 -8.70 -9.66
C SER A 667 -14.44 -9.03 -10.93
N THR A 668 -15.18 -9.18 -12.03
CA THR A 668 -14.63 -9.50 -13.34
C THR A 668 -13.88 -8.32 -13.95
N THR A 669 -14.48 -7.13 -13.93
CA THR A 669 -14.02 -5.98 -14.72
C THR A 669 -13.05 -5.07 -13.97
N ASN A 670 -13.10 -5.07 -12.63
CA ASN A 670 -12.19 -4.25 -11.83
C ASN A 670 -10.75 -4.83 -11.85
N GLN A 671 -9.93 -4.25 -12.72
CA GLN A 671 -8.54 -4.66 -12.97
C GLN A 671 -7.60 -4.46 -11.76
N TYR A 672 -8.07 -3.80 -10.70
CA TYR A 672 -7.30 -3.58 -9.48
C TYR A 672 -7.59 -4.61 -8.38
N LEU A 673 -8.54 -5.54 -8.59
CA LEU A 673 -8.82 -6.62 -7.65
C LEU A 673 -7.88 -7.81 -7.86
N ASN A 674 -7.10 -8.17 -6.84
CA ASN A 674 -6.38 -9.44 -6.76
C ASN A 674 -6.33 -9.95 -5.32
N GLY A 675 -6.63 -11.24 -5.12
CA GLY A 675 -6.64 -11.90 -3.81
C GLY A 675 -7.75 -11.45 -2.85
N GLN A 676 -8.80 -10.79 -3.35
CA GLN A 676 -9.86 -10.21 -2.51
C GLN A 676 -11.04 -11.17 -2.31
N THR A 677 -11.70 -11.06 -1.14
CA THR A 677 -12.98 -11.71 -0.84
C THR A 677 -14.08 -10.65 -0.81
N ILE A 678 -15.01 -10.73 -1.76
CA ILE A 678 -16.15 -9.83 -1.87
C ILE A 678 -17.35 -10.49 -1.20
N VAL A 679 -17.77 -9.97 -0.06
CA VAL A 679 -18.93 -10.47 0.70
C VAL A 679 -20.21 -9.85 0.16
N VAL A 680 -21.18 -10.68 -0.22
CA VAL A 680 -22.48 -10.25 -0.75
C VAL A 680 -23.57 -10.98 -0.02
N ASP A 681 -24.07 -10.44 1.09
CA ASP A 681 -24.84 -11.25 2.06
C ASP A 681 -26.02 -10.53 2.73
N GLY A 682 -26.36 -9.32 2.28
CA GLY A 682 -27.43 -8.53 2.88
C GLY A 682 -27.17 -8.16 4.35
N GLY A 683 -25.91 -8.24 4.82
CA GLY A 683 -25.52 -7.98 6.20
C GLY A 683 -25.61 -9.20 7.12
N TYR A 684 -25.69 -10.43 6.59
CA TYR A 684 -25.72 -11.64 7.41
C TYR A 684 -24.50 -11.74 8.32
N VAL A 685 -23.30 -11.50 7.81
CA VAL A 685 -22.05 -11.51 8.57
C VAL A 685 -22.07 -10.47 9.68
N LEU A 686 -22.69 -9.30 9.45
CA LEU A 686 -22.87 -8.28 10.49
C LEU A 686 -23.75 -8.80 11.65
N ALA A 687 -24.81 -9.54 11.34
CA ALA A 687 -25.70 -10.12 12.34
C ALA A 687 -25.09 -11.34 13.08
N ALA A 688 -24.40 -12.22 12.35
CA ALA A 688 -23.86 -13.46 12.89
C ALA A 688 -22.49 -13.30 13.59
N GLY A 689 -21.72 -12.29 13.22
CA GLY A 689 -20.32 -12.09 13.64
C GLY A 689 -19.32 -12.98 12.87
N THR A 690 -18.07 -12.52 12.79
CA THR A 690 -16.97 -13.19 12.08
C THR A 690 -16.08 -14.00 13.02
N VAL A 691 -15.38 -15.00 12.48
CA VAL A 691 -14.23 -15.65 13.14
C VAL A 691 -13.03 -14.72 13.19
#